data_AF-O61015-F1
#
_entry.id   AF-O61015-F1
#
_cell.length_a   1.000
_cell.length_b   1.000
_cell.length_c   1.000
_cell.angle_alpha   90.00
_cell.angle_beta   90.00
_cell.angle_gamma   90.00
#
_symmetry.space_group_name_H-M   'P 1'
#
loop_
_entity.id
_entity.type
_entity.pdbx_description
1 polymer ?
#
loop_
_entity_poly.entity_id
_entity_poly.type
_entity_poly.pdbx_seq_one_letter_code
_entity_poly.pdbx_strand_id
1 'polypeptide(L)'
;MKVYCNIFGFCFFISLWIPSIRGIDNPQEDFMDRFDILNNHVNIKWTNSGSLGKGDFKFDIYDEDNINSKFNTLESAQLCSNHENDGIYRGSCPDYGKTFSMNLDKDEYNEDFLNEISLGLLNKKLLIDLEIPVNMSGLAMYQGLFANCPYDKNHANDIKNEKEYDMCFDKFYRNKQNISTRIKKQLLISKYTYFGSHGLGGRLGSNTEYPLHIYNPIENYKTKQMRYPKLVETLEDCSIYSHCIGPCFDRDFDNKCFRDLPVAFNHKTKECIIIGTHEEKKTKNCNSDHSRNNGRCFSSIKKEKGKDWTYVSSFLRPDYETKCPPRYPLNNSEFGYFNYNTGKCESPTKLYDNTVISFNQCIEKLFSFNYANENPDQKRSNYLWGVWVLENKQNKLNSMNDLGVCVLLKERPTCVLKKQNYYSFTNLTANYFDNNQNIEYPDIENVKIGKNRNSELSGNLTYNDKKFKNSNINKGMVISMNDISEIKENSKLQTNKRHEGKKTKYGLYNYPITPISYLQINHKRELTKKIYVFENSLTPSHNTGASIRYEGNNRLGIDANNNRRNTYGTQDINLKRNNNYKQPKNKLNPQAEYMDRFDIEKNHIYIDWKQDGKYGSDKLKYNIISHETANTVQSLLITDKNDICPNHYSPGRAQGSCPNYGKSIIVKALEGTNGDEYFNLNFLNEIRTGYLNRYMKYDVELPYEKSGLAMHHGDLNECPKSLDEENLYKIKSDYNYGMCKSTVLKSNVPFKTYNYRTKKLLYFGLYGLGGRLGSNMSKIKNIFKSRPNNITLPMFNPSLIKNLLDCSLYSYCLGPCLENAYNNKCFRNLPAYFNHETKECVILGTHEQERVNDCRKRKEDINKPNCQDVRKTPLSKDWTYVTSFIRPDYEEKCPPRYPLKFKSFGKYDEATGKCKSLINKEYIIDIPWFASCLEYMFIMSPDVSQRSEKKRYWGVWIADKSVNSSNLDEAKGKCYYITEKPNCVIDKVNHFS
;
A
#
# COMPACT_ATOMS: atom_id res chain seq x y z
N MET A 1 28.06 -90.20 18.98
CA MET A 1 27.54 -88.80 18.99
C MET A 1 27.80 -88.13 20.35
N LYS A 2 29.04 -87.64 20.60
CA LYS A 2 29.38 -86.92 21.87
C LYS A 2 30.17 -85.61 21.66
N VAL A 3 30.20 -85.10 20.42
CA VAL A 3 31.02 -83.94 20.02
C VAL A 3 30.17 -82.69 19.71
N TYR A 4 28.89 -82.85 19.32
CA TYR A 4 28.07 -81.75 18.83
C TYR A 4 27.47 -80.81 19.90
N CYS A 5 27.37 -81.22 21.17
CA CYS A 5 26.82 -80.35 22.22
C CYS A 5 27.83 -79.29 22.74
N ASN A 6 29.14 -79.57 22.67
CA ASN A 6 30.14 -78.62 23.18
C ASN A 6 30.36 -77.42 22.25
N ILE A 7 30.12 -77.57 20.94
CA ILE A 7 30.29 -76.46 19.97
C ILE A 7 29.20 -75.40 20.17
N PHE A 8 27.94 -75.81 20.37
CA PHE A 8 26.84 -74.87 20.62
C PHE A 8 27.00 -74.12 21.94
N GLY A 9 27.41 -74.80 23.02
CA GLY A 9 27.75 -74.15 24.29
C GLY A 9 28.89 -73.13 24.14
N PHE A 10 29.97 -73.51 23.46
CA PHE A 10 31.12 -72.63 23.27
C PHE A 10 30.79 -71.39 22.41
N CYS A 11 29.96 -71.54 21.36
CA CYS A 11 29.50 -70.41 20.55
C CYS A 11 28.60 -69.44 21.34
N PHE A 12 27.76 -69.94 22.24
CA PHE A 12 26.88 -69.11 23.09
C PHE A 12 27.68 -68.35 24.17
N PHE A 13 28.75 -68.95 24.70
CA PHE A 13 29.65 -68.23 25.60
C PHE A 13 30.54 -67.23 24.86
N ILE A 14 30.93 -67.48 23.60
CA ILE A 14 31.64 -66.50 22.77
C ILE A 14 30.72 -65.31 22.42
N SER A 15 29.45 -65.52 22.07
CA SER A 15 28.55 -64.39 21.76
C SER A 15 28.23 -63.51 22.99
N LEU A 16 28.31 -64.07 24.21
CA LEU A 16 28.24 -63.34 25.47
C LEU A 16 29.57 -62.69 25.91
N TRP A 17 30.68 -62.96 25.19
CA TRP A 17 32.02 -62.42 25.47
C TRP A 17 32.62 -61.59 24.32
N ILE A 18 31.88 -61.38 23.22
CA ILE A 18 32.12 -60.22 22.37
C ILE A 18 31.70 -59.00 23.19
N PRO A 19 32.60 -58.09 23.59
CA PRO A 19 32.16 -56.81 24.11
C PRO A 19 31.39 -56.16 22.97
N SER A 20 30.08 -55.95 23.16
CA SER A 20 29.32 -55.05 22.31
C SER A 20 30.04 -53.71 22.39
N ILE A 21 30.80 -53.37 21.36
CA ILE A 21 31.41 -52.06 21.20
C ILE A 21 30.22 -51.12 21.16
N ARG A 22 29.92 -50.47 22.29
CA ARG A 22 28.95 -49.38 22.33
C ARG A 22 29.50 -48.37 21.32
N GLY A 23 28.76 -48.20 20.23
CA GLY A 23 29.08 -47.17 19.25
C GLY A 23 29.21 -45.84 19.99
N ILE A 24 30.15 -45.01 19.56
CA ILE A 24 30.28 -43.68 20.15
C ILE A 24 29.00 -42.92 19.78
N ASP A 25 28.25 -42.45 20.77
CA ASP A 25 27.02 -41.68 20.52
C ASP A 25 27.35 -40.42 19.71
N ASN A 26 26.50 -40.07 18.74
CA ASN A 26 26.73 -38.92 17.88
C ASN A 26 26.23 -37.64 18.59
N PRO A 27 27.11 -36.72 19.03
CA PRO A 27 26.68 -35.55 19.79
C PRO A 27 25.83 -34.56 18.95
N GLN A 28 25.79 -34.73 17.62
CA GLN A 28 24.99 -33.91 16.72
C GLN A 28 23.67 -34.57 16.29
N GLU A 29 23.30 -35.76 16.79
CA GLU A 29 22.17 -36.53 16.27
C GLU A 29 20.83 -35.76 16.30
N ASP A 30 20.46 -35.18 17.45
CA ASP A 30 19.29 -34.32 17.61
C ASP A 30 19.31 -33.08 16.70
N PHE A 31 20.50 -32.51 16.44
CA PHE A 31 20.64 -31.38 15.53
C PHE A 31 20.45 -31.81 14.07
N MET A 32 20.94 -33.01 13.72
CA MET A 32 20.93 -33.57 12.36
C MET A 32 19.62 -34.23 11.95
N ASP A 33 18.71 -34.47 12.90
CA ASP A 33 17.32 -34.86 12.62
C ASP A 33 16.60 -33.84 11.72
N ARG A 34 16.88 -32.53 11.89
CA ARG A 34 16.30 -31.47 11.04
C ARG A 34 16.61 -31.61 9.54
N PHE A 35 17.63 -32.39 9.20
CA PHE A 35 18.04 -32.66 7.82
C PHE A 35 17.51 -34.01 7.32
N ASP A 36 16.77 -34.78 8.12
CA ASP A 36 16.04 -35.96 7.64
C ASP A 36 14.76 -35.55 6.90
N ILE A 37 14.92 -34.99 5.70
CA ILE A 37 13.80 -34.47 4.91
C ILE A 37 12.80 -35.59 4.57
N LEU A 38 13.26 -36.83 4.39
CA LEU A 38 12.41 -37.97 4.06
C LEU A 38 11.48 -38.35 5.22
N ASN A 39 12.00 -38.38 6.46
CA ASN A 39 11.20 -38.73 7.64
C ASN A 39 10.48 -37.52 8.29
N ASN A 40 10.87 -36.28 7.96
CA ASN A 40 10.29 -35.08 8.58
C ASN A 40 9.40 -34.22 7.67
N HIS A 41 9.49 -34.33 6.33
CA HIS A 41 8.56 -33.67 5.37
C HIS A 41 7.38 -34.60 5.00
N VAL A 42 6.68 -35.09 6.04
CA VAL A 42 5.61 -36.09 5.94
C VAL A 42 4.22 -35.46 5.80
N ASN A 43 3.20 -36.25 5.44
CA ASN A 43 1.81 -35.81 5.46
C ASN A 43 1.26 -35.85 6.90
N ILE A 44 0.84 -34.71 7.43
CA ILE A 44 0.18 -34.64 8.74
C ILE A 44 -1.33 -34.38 8.63
N LYS A 45 -2.05 -34.63 9.72
CA LYS A 45 -3.46 -34.29 9.90
C LYS A 45 -3.67 -33.61 11.25
N TRP A 46 -4.36 -32.47 11.27
CA TRP A 46 -4.77 -31.78 12.50
C TRP A 46 -5.86 -32.59 13.24
N THR A 47 -5.73 -32.69 14.57
CA THR A 47 -6.68 -33.47 15.39
C THR A 47 -6.59 -33.08 16.87
N ASN A 48 -7.72 -33.00 17.56
CA ASN A 48 -7.77 -32.71 18.99
C ASN A 48 -7.17 -33.82 19.89
N SER A 49 -7.03 -35.05 19.36
CA SER A 49 -6.49 -36.22 20.03
C SER A 49 -5.11 -36.66 19.53
N GLY A 50 -4.42 -35.84 18.73
CA GLY A 50 -3.16 -36.22 18.08
C GLY A 50 -2.05 -36.65 19.05
N SER A 51 -1.27 -37.60 18.59
CA SER A 51 -0.09 -38.18 19.25
C SER A 51 1.09 -37.20 19.36
N LEU A 52 1.18 -36.23 18.43
CA LEU A 52 2.22 -35.22 18.37
C LEU A 52 1.67 -33.80 18.52
N GLY A 53 2.55 -32.84 18.81
CA GLY A 53 2.19 -31.44 19.04
C GLY A 53 1.89 -31.10 20.50
N LYS A 54 1.42 -29.87 20.77
CA LYS A 54 1.18 -29.35 22.13
C LYS A 54 -0.03 -28.42 22.16
N GLY A 55 -0.79 -28.48 23.26
CA GLY A 55 -1.99 -27.66 23.45
C GLY A 55 -3.05 -28.00 22.40
N ASP A 56 -3.52 -26.96 21.70
CA ASP A 56 -4.55 -27.06 20.66
C ASP A 56 -3.97 -27.44 19.29
N PHE A 57 -2.64 -27.34 19.11
CA PHE A 57 -1.93 -27.67 17.86
C PHE A 57 -1.39 -29.10 17.92
N LYS A 58 -2.31 -30.06 17.95
CA LYS A 58 -2.00 -31.49 17.91
C LYS A 58 -2.25 -32.07 16.53
N PHE A 59 -1.44 -33.05 16.17
CA PHE A 59 -1.49 -33.70 14.87
C PHE A 59 -1.06 -35.17 14.96
N ASP A 60 -1.45 -35.93 13.94
CA ASP A 60 -0.94 -37.27 13.65
C ASP A 60 -0.22 -37.27 12.29
N ILE A 61 0.74 -38.17 12.13
CA ILE A 61 1.39 -38.46 10.84
C ILE A 61 0.57 -39.55 10.14
N TYR A 62 0.23 -39.35 8.86
CA TYR A 62 -0.66 -40.27 8.12
C TYR A 62 0.12 -41.40 7.41
N ASP A 63 1.44 -41.27 7.25
CA ASP A 63 2.28 -42.14 6.44
C ASP A 63 2.97 -43.26 7.26
N GLU A 64 2.22 -44.13 7.96
CA GLU A 64 2.83 -45.32 8.61
C GLU A 64 3.25 -46.40 7.59
N ASP A 65 2.64 -46.44 6.40
CA ASP A 65 2.93 -47.43 5.34
C ASP A 65 3.15 -46.79 3.96
N ASN A 66 4.32 -46.15 3.73
CA ASN A 66 5.15 -46.34 2.51
C ASN A 66 6.31 -45.33 2.39
N ILE A 67 7.54 -45.82 2.55
CA ILE A 67 8.78 -45.08 2.20
C ILE A 67 9.00 -44.99 0.66
N ASN A 68 8.17 -45.64 -0.16
CA ASN A 68 8.29 -45.69 -1.63
C ASN A 68 6.99 -45.43 -2.41
N SER A 69 5.88 -45.00 -1.78
CA SER A 69 4.64 -44.73 -2.52
C SER A 69 4.73 -43.41 -3.28
N LYS A 70 4.13 -43.43 -4.47
CA LYS A 70 3.79 -42.21 -5.22
C LYS A 70 2.91 -41.32 -4.34
N PHE A 71 3.05 -40.00 -4.46
CA PHE A 71 2.13 -38.98 -3.94
C PHE A 71 0.69 -39.27 -4.41
N ASN A 72 -0.05 -40.11 -3.69
CA ASN A 72 -1.45 -40.48 -3.89
C ASN A 72 -1.92 -41.36 -2.72
N THR A 73 -2.26 -40.74 -1.58
CA THR A 73 -3.05 -41.42 -0.53
C THR A 73 -4.53 -41.38 -0.91
N LEU A 74 -5.14 -42.57 -1.01
CA LEU A 74 -6.29 -42.82 -1.90
C LEU A 74 -7.66 -42.42 -1.34
N GLU A 75 -7.75 -41.92 -0.10
CA GLU A 75 -9.02 -41.83 0.63
C GLU A 75 -9.76 -40.48 0.53
N SER A 76 -9.19 -39.50 -0.19
CA SER A 76 -9.90 -38.23 -0.48
C SER A 76 -9.74 -37.72 -1.92
N ALA A 77 -9.24 -38.58 -2.83
CA ALA A 77 -8.95 -38.25 -4.22
C ALA A 77 -10.17 -37.84 -5.09
N GLN A 78 -11.40 -37.90 -4.57
CA GLN A 78 -12.61 -37.45 -5.28
C GLN A 78 -12.87 -35.93 -5.23
N LEU A 79 -12.08 -35.14 -4.49
CA LEU A 79 -12.43 -33.75 -4.22
C LEU A 79 -12.16 -32.77 -5.37
N CYS A 80 -11.28 -33.08 -6.33
CA CYS A 80 -10.70 -32.09 -7.24
C CYS A 80 -10.59 -32.49 -8.72
N SER A 81 -11.74 -32.79 -9.32
CA SER A 81 -11.91 -33.39 -10.66
C SER A 81 -11.51 -32.55 -11.90
N ASN A 82 -10.54 -31.64 -11.82
CA ASN A 82 -10.02 -30.85 -12.95
C ASN A 82 -8.49 -30.59 -12.90
N HIS A 83 -7.74 -31.24 -12.00
CA HIS A 83 -6.29 -31.09 -11.89
C HIS A 83 -5.54 -32.18 -12.66
N GLU A 84 -4.31 -31.92 -13.12
CA GLU A 84 -3.51 -32.94 -13.83
C GLU A 84 -3.00 -34.06 -12.90
N ASN A 85 -2.98 -33.81 -11.58
CA ASN A 85 -2.81 -34.82 -10.54
C ASN A 85 -3.87 -34.58 -9.45
N ASP A 86 -4.61 -35.63 -9.07
CA ASP A 86 -5.56 -35.56 -7.95
C ASP A 86 -4.79 -35.51 -6.62
N GLY A 87 -4.92 -34.43 -5.84
CA GLY A 87 -4.28 -34.36 -4.52
C GLY A 87 -4.35 -33.00 -3.83
N ILE A 88 -4.13 -33.02 -2.52
CA ILE A 88 -3.93 -31.84 -1.66
C ILE A 88 -2.43 -31.77 -1.33
N TYR A 89 -1.82 -30.59 -1.42
CA TYR A 89 -0.40 -30.44 -1.02
C TYR A 89 -0.27 -30.44 0.51
N ARG A 90 0.32 -31.50 1.06
CA ARG A 90 0.40 -31.77 2.52
C ARG A 90 1.81 -31.74 3.12
N GLY A 91 2.82 -31.32 2.36
CA GLY A 91 4.21 -31.28 2.82
C GLY A 91 4.37 -30.44 4.10
N SER A 92 4.84 -31.05 5.18
CA SER A 92 4.82 -30.46 6.53
C SER A 92 6.06 -29.62 6.91
N CYS A 93 7.11 -29.62 6.08
CA CYS A 93 8.23 -28.67 6.20
C CYS A 93 8.06 -27.48 5.24
N PRO A 94 8.50 -26.27 5.64
CA PRO A 94 8.47 -25.10 4.78
C PRO A 94 9.55 -25.15 3.69
N ASP A 95 9.20 -24.68 2.49
CA ASP A 95 10.10 -24.60 1.34
C ASP A 95 10.53 -23.14 1.10
N TYR A 96 11.73 -22.80 1.57
CA TYR A 96 12.23 -21.43 1.60
C TYR A 96 12.75 -20.97 0.23
N GLY A 97 12.39 -19.75 -0.17
CA GLY A 97 12.77 -19.19 -1.47
C GLY A 97 12.04 -19.79 -2.68
N LYS A 98 11.18 -20.81 -2.48
CA LYS A 98 10.31 -21.34 -3.53
C LYS A 98 9.24 -20.31 -3.89
N THR A 99 9.16 -20.05 -5.19
CA THR A 99 8.19 -19.17 -5.84
C THR A 99 7.81 -19.79 -7.19
N PHE A 100 6.95 -19.15 -7.98
CA PHE A 100 6.49 -19.71 -9.26
C PHE A 100 6.78 -18.74 -10.40
N SER A 101 7.37 -19.23 -11.48
CA SER A 101 7.40 -18.47 -12.75
C SER A 101 6.10 -18.70 -13.48
N MET A 102 5.41 -17.60 -13.80
CA MET A 102 4.23 -17.57 -14.68
C MET A 102 4.61 -17.39 -16.17
N ASN A 103 5.90 -17.48 -16.50
CA ASN A 103 6.42 -17.43 -17.87
C ASN A 103 7.49 -18.52 -18.03
N LEU A 104 7.15 -19.60 -18.71
CA LEU A 104 8.03 -20.76 -18.86
C LEU A 104 9.18 -20.52 -19.84
N ASP A 105 9.04 -19.56 -20.76
CA ASP A 105 10.07 -19.22 -21.76
C ASP A 105 11.20 -18.35 -21.19
N LYS A 106 11.03 -17.86 -19.95
CA LYS A 106 11.98 -16.97 -19.28
C LYS A 106 12.30 -17.44 -17.88
N ASP A 107 13.58 -17.71 -17.63
CA ASP A 107 14.13 -18.01 -16.31
C ASP A 107 14.30 -16.74 -15.42
N GLU A 108 13.31 -15.83 -15.48
CA GLU A 108 13.31 -14.54 -14.77
C GLU A 108 12.32 -14.55 -13.60
N TYR A 109 12.84 -14.30 -12.39
CA TYR A 109 12.00 -14.06 -11.21
C TYR A 109 11.08 -12.84 -11.40
N ASN A 110 9.78 -13.06 -11.21
CA ASN A 110 8.76 -12.03 -11.11
C ASN A 110 7.75 -12.41 -10.00
N GLU A 111 6.89 -11.46 -9.64
CA GLU A 111 5.84 -11.65 -8.63
C GLU A 111 4.44 -11.82 -9.24
N ASP A 112 4.33 -12.18 -10.53
CA ASP A 112 3.03 -12.41 -11.20
C ASP A 112 2.21 -13.49 -10.50
N PHE A 113 2.86 -14.49 -9.90
CA PHE A 113 2.20 -15.58 -9.18
C PHE A 113 1.39 -15.10 -7.96
N LEU A 114 1.62 -13.88 -7.48
CA LEU A 114 0.87 -13.25 -6.38
C LEU A 114 -0.42 -12.54 -6.85
N ASN A 115 -0.68 -12.49 -8.15
CA ASN A 115 -1.97 -12.09 -8.70
C ASN A 115 -2.99 -13.22 -8.53
N GLU A 116 -4.29 -12.91 -8.51
CA GLU A 116 -5.34 -13.94 -8.40
C GLU A 116 -5.32 -14.92 -9.58
N ILE A 117 -5.74 -16.14 -9.29
CA ILE A 117 -6.05 -17.17 -10.28
C ILE A 117 -7.26 -16.75 -11.14
N SER A 118 -7.35 -17.28 -12.36
CA SER A 118 -8.45 -17.04 -13.29
C SER A 118 -8.90 -18.38 -13.86
N LEU A 119 -10.09 -18.83 -13.46
CA LEU A 119 -10.67 -20.15 -13.77
C LEU A 119 -12.12 -20.07 -14.29
N GLY A 120 -12.71 -18.88 -14.35
CA GLY A 120 -14.12 -18.64 -14.69
C GLY A 120 -15.12 -18.97 -13.57
N LEU A 121 -14.65 -19.39 -12.39
CA LEU A 121 -15.50 -19.81 -11.27
C LEU A 121 -16.27 -18.65 -10.63
N LEU A 122 -15.59 -17.53 -10.38
CA LEU A 122 -16.20 -16.32 -9.84
C LEU A 122 -17.11 -15.68 -10.90
N ASN A 123 -16.69 -15.69 -12.18
CA ASN A 123 -17.50 -15.21 -13.29
C ASN A 123 -18.81 -16.01 -13.43
N LYS A 124 -18.72 -17.34 -13.38
CA LYS A 124 -19.88 -18.25 -13.41
C LYS A 124 -20.81 -18.04 -12.21
N LYS A 125 -20.26 -17.88 -11.00
CA LYS A 125 -21.01 -17.65 -9.76
C LYS A 125 -21.80 -16.33 -9.76
N LEU A 126 -21.25 -15.27 -10.36
CA LEU A 126 -21.87 -13.93 -10.37
C LEU A 126 -22.53 -13.56 -11.71
N LEU A 127 -22.40 -14.40 -12.74
CA LEU A 127 -22.89 -14.19 -14.11
C LEU A 127 -22.38 -12.88 -14.77
N ILE A 128 -21.17 -12.46 -14.39
CA ILE A 128 -20.50 -11.22 -14.85
C ILE A 128 -18.99 -11.49 -14.93
N ASP A 129 -18.31 -10.95 -15.94
CA ASP A 129 -16.85 -11.02 -16.07
C ASP A 129 -16.16 -10.10 -15.04
N LEU A 130 -15.59 -10.69 -13.98
CA LEU A 130 -14.99 -10.01 -12.82
C LEU A 130 -13.57 -10.50 -12.50
N GLU A 131 -13.21 -11.70 -12.93
CA GLU A 131 -11.87 -12.28 -12.85
C GLU A 131 -10.88 -11.58 -13.78
N ILE A 132 -9.59 -11.71 -13.47
CA ILE A 132 -8.51 -11.10 -14.25
C ILE A 132 -8.22 -11.90 -15.53
N PRO A 133 -7.82 -11.28 -16.65
CA PRO A 133 -7.41 -11.98 -17.87
C PRO A 133 -6.40 -13.08 -17.59
N VAL A 134 -6.55 -14.24 -18.24
CA VAL A 134 -5.72 -15.43 -17.98
C VAL A 134 -4.22 -15.13 -18.19
N ASN A 135 -3.86 -14.29 -19.15
CA ASN A 135 -2.48 -13.85 -19.39
C ASN A 135 -1.89 -12.94 -18.28
N MET A 136 -2.73 -12.33 -17.44
CA MET A 136 -2.34 -11.54 -16.27
C MET A 136 -2.53 -12.31 -14.95
N SER A 137 -3.16 -13.49 -15.01
CA SER A 137 -3.42 -14.33 -13.83
C SER A 137 -2.14 -14.81 -13.16
N GLY A 138 -2.25 -15.01 -11.85
CA GLY A 138 -1.26 -15.63 -11.00
C GLY A 138 -1.83 -16.91 -10.38
N LEU A 139 -1.39 -17.21 -9.15
CA LEU A 139 -1.82 -18.38 -8.39
C LEU A 139 -2.52 -18.02 -7.08
N ALA A 140 -2.67 -16.74 -6.73
CA ALA A 140 -3.32 -16.35 -5.49
C ALA A 140 -4.82 -16.70 -5.49
N MET A 141 -5.35 -17.10 -4.35
CA MET A 141 -6.77 -17.42 -4.18
C MET A 141 -7.63 -16.14 -4.28
N TYR A 142 -8.89 -16.27 -4.72
CA TYR A 142 -9.83 -15.15 -4.74
C TYR A 142 -9.98 -14.46 -3.38
N GLN A 143 -10.17 -13.14 -3.36
CA GLN A 143 -10.47 -12.35 -2.16
C GLN A 143 -11.71 -12.80 -1.36
N GLY A 144 -12.60 -13.63 -1.91
CA GLY A 144 -13.83 -14.13 -1.26
C GLY A 144 -14.97 -13.09 -1.17
N LEU A 145 -16.21 -13.57 -1.09
CA LEU A 145 -17.43 -12.74 -1.15
C LEU A 145 -18.24 -12.71 0.16
N PHE A 146 -17.73 -13.27 1.25
CA PHE A 146 -18.50 -13.48 2.49
C PHE A 146 -18.53 -12.30 3.47
N ALA A 147 -19.70 -12.11 4.09
CA ALA A 147 -19.90 -11.07 5.09
C ALA A 147 -19.28 -11.42 6.45
N ASN A 148 -19.25 -12.70 6.78
CA ASN A 148 -18.58 -13.28 7.95
C ASN A 148 -18.10 -14.70 7.58
N CYS A 149 -17.07 -15.16 8.25
CA CYS A 149 -16.58 -16.54 8.27
C CYS A 149 -16.34 -16.92 9.76
N PRO A 150 -17.02 -17.95 10.30
CA PRO A 150 -18.11 -18.72 9.68
C PRO A 150 -19.31 -17.84 9.30
N TYR A 151 -20.14 -18.32 8.38
CA TYR A 151 -21.19 -17.51 7.74
C TYR A 151 -22.37 -17.23 8.66
N ASP A 152 -22.79 -18.27 9.37
CA ASP A 152 -23.95 -18.31 10.27
C ASP A 152 -23.70 -19.39 11.35
N LYS A 153 -24.64 -19.53 12.29
CA LYS A 153 -24.55 -20.53 13.37
C LYS A 153 -24.54 -21.97 12.84
N ASN A 154 -25.21 -22.23 11.71
CA ASN A 154 -25.24 -23.56 11.12
C ASN A 154 -23.85 -23.88 10.58
N HIS A 155 -23.22 -22.97 9.81
CA HIS A 155 -21.84 -23.12 9.36
C HIS A 155 -20.87 -23.39 10.51
N ALA A 156 -21.02 -22.65 11.61
CA ALA A 156 -20.18 -22.81 12.78
C ALA A 156 -20.38 -24.17 13.47
N ASN A 157 -21.57 -24.77 13.37
CA ASN A 157 -21.83 -26.12 13.86
C ASN A 157 -21.30 -27.18 12.87
N ASP A 158 -21.47 -26.98 11.57
CA ASP A 158 -20.94 -27.86 10.51
C ASP A 158 -19.42 -28.01 10.67
N ILE A 159 -18.70 -26.88 10.76
CA ILE A 159 -17.24 -26.85 10.97
C ILE A 159 -16.84 -27.48 12.32
N LYS A 160 -17.67 -27.40 13.38
CA LYS A 160 -17.40 -28.07 14.68
C LYS A 160 -17.61 -29.58 14.66
N ASN A 161 -18.50 -30.07 13.81
CA ASN A 161 -18.67 -31.51 13.63
C ASN A 161 -17.42 -32.10 12.94
N GLU A 162 -16.75 -31.30 12.11
CA GLU A 162 -15.44 -31.56 11.53
C GLU A 162 -14.30 -31.26 12.54
N LYS A 163 -14.08 -32.18 13.50
CA LYS A 163 -13.15 -32.06 14.65
C LYS A 163 -11.71 -31.57 14.36
N GLU A 164 -11.27 -31.58 13.11
CA GLU A 164 -9.94 -31.05 12.72
C GLU A 164 -9.86 -29.51 12.82
N TYR A 165 -11.00 -28.79 12.74
CA TYR A 165 -11.05 -27.33 12.83
C TYR A 165 -11.25 -26.77 14.25
N ASP A 166 -11.20 -27.61 15.31
CA ASP A 166 -11.44 -27.16 16.69
C ASP A 166 -10.55 -25.96 17.08
N MET A 167 -9.26 -26.03 16.76
CA MET A 167 -8.29 -24.96 17.05
C MET A 167 -8.58 -23.63 16.30
N CYS A 168 -9.31 -23.67 15.20
CA CYS A 168 -9.73 -22.48 14.46
C CYS A 168 -10.74 -21.63 15.26
N PHE A 169 -11.55 -22.26 16.11
CA PHE A 169 -12.55 -21.54 16.92
C PHE A 169 -11.92 -20.63 17.96
N ASP A 170 -10.82 -21.07 18.57
CA ASP A 170 -10.12 -20.28 19.57
C ASP A 170 -9.09 -19.31 18.98
N LYS A 171 -8.40 -19.69 17.89
CA LYS A 171 -7.39 -18.83 17.25
C LYS A 171 -8.00 -17.73 16.35
N PHE A 172 -9.00 -18.05 15.53
CA PHE A 172 -9.47 -17.15 14.45
C PHE A 172 -10.96 -16.77 14.50
N TYR A 173 -11.86 -17.67 14.90
CA TYR A 173 -13.31 -17.40 14.83
C TYR A 173 -13.92 -16.69 16.05
N ARG A 174 -13.14 -16.31 17.08
CA ARG A 174 -13.67 -15.68 18.30
C ARG A 174 -14.39 -14.34 18.02
N ASN A 175 -15.55 -14.17 18.66
CA ASN A 175 -16.61 -13.15 18.50
C ASN A 175 -16.22 -11.64 18.42
N LYS A 176 -14.94 -11.25 18.45
CA LYS A 176 -14.49 -9.86 18.28
C LYS A 176 -13.73 -9.61 16.97
N GLN A 177 -13.32 -10.65 16.24
CA GLN A 177 -12.44 -10.54 15.07
C GLN A 177 -12.91 -11.36 13.85
N ASN A 178 -14.21 -11.66 13.75
CA ASN A 178 -14.80 -12.43 12.65
C ASN A 178 -14.23 -12.02 11.27
N ILE A 179 -13.70 -13.00 10.54
CA ILE A 179 -13.11 -12.82 9.21
C ILE A 179 -14.24 -12.38 8.28
N SER A 180 -14.05 -11.28 7.54
CA SER A 180 -15.10 -10.68 6.71
C SER A 180 -14.50 -9.97 5.50
N THR A 181 -14.95 -10.33 4.30
CA THR A 181 -14.55 -9.64 3.05
C THR A 181 -15.49 -8.47 2.73
N ARG A 182 -16.66 -8.39 3.41
CA ARG A 182 -17.59 -7.25 3.30
C ARG A 182 -18.29 -6.89 4.61
N ILE A 183 -18.21 -5.62 5.04
CA ILE A 183 -18.89 -5.10 6.26
C ILE A 183 -20.01 -4.13 5.89
N LYS A 184 -21.24 -4.36 6.35
CA LYS A 184 -22.37 -3.47 6.05
C LYS A 184 -22.14 -2.05 6.59
N LYS A 185 -22.15 -1.02 5.73
CA LYS A 185 -22.10 0.39 6.14
C LYS A 185 -23.51 0.86 6.57
N GLN A 186 -23.58 1.73 7.58
CA GLN A 186 -24.84 2.37 8.01
C GLN A 186 -25.23 3.57 7.14
N LEU A 187 -24.32 4.14 6.34
CA LEU A 187 -24.53 5.37 5.55
C LEU A 187 -24.25 5.15 4.05
N LEU A 188 -24.98 5.92 3.23
CA LEU A 188 -25.38 5.61 1.85
C LEU A 188 -24.33 5.97 0.78
N ILE A 189 -23.36 5.09 0.53
CA ILE A 189 -22.52 5.15 -0.70
C ILE A 189 -22.37 3.75 -1.30
N SER A 190 -21.83 2.82 -0.51
CA SER A 190 -21.81 1.39 -0.78
C SER A 190 -22.54 0.68 0.35
N LYS A 191 -23.32 -0.38 0.06
CA LYS A 191 -23.92 -1.19 1.15
C LYS A 191 -22.85 -1.81 2.05
N TYR A 192 -21.62 -2.01 1.54
CA TYR A 192 -20.52 -2.66 2.25
C TYR A 192 -19.18 -1.93 2.08
N THR A 193 -18.30 -2.07 3.09
CA THR A 193 -16.84 -1.84 2.98
C THR A 193 -16.19 -3.17 2.60
N TYR A 194 -15.33 -3.20 1.59
CA TYR A 194 -14.71 -4.41 1.06
C TYR A 194 -13.27 -4.61 1.58
N PHE A 195 -12.90 -5.88 1.79
CA PHE A 195 -11.61 -6.34 2.31
C PHE A 195 -11.22 -7.65 1.63
N GLY A 196 -9.93 -7.99 1.62
CA GLY A 196 -9.46 -9.31 1.22
C GLY A 196 -9.68 -10.36 2.31
N SER A 197 -9.79 -11.62 1.90
CA SER A 197 -9.72 -12.80 2.78
C SER A 197 -8.28 -13.09 3.24
N HIS A 198 -7.28 -12.80 2.40
CA HIS A 198 -5.84 -12.92 2.66
C HIS A 198 -5.07 -11.74 2.03
N GLY A 199 -3.75 -11.68 2.25
CA GLY A 199 -2.86 -10.67 1.66
C GLY A 199 -2.90 -9.26 2.27
N LEU A 200 -1.88 -8.46 1.94
CA LEU A 200 -1.83 -7.04 2.34
C LEU A 200 -2.54 -6.11 1.34
N GLY A 201 -3.05 -6.66 0.24
CA GLY A 201 -3.72 -5.94 -0.83
C GLY A 201 -2.75 -5.29 -1.82
N GLY A 202 -3.26 -4.92 -2.99
CA GLY A 202 -2.51 -4.20 -4.01
C GLY A 202 -1.94 -5.04 -5.15
N ARG A 203 -2.21 -6.35 -5.18
CA ARG A 203 -1.92 -7.27 -6.29
C ARG A 203 -3.02 -7.20 -7.35
N LEU A 204 -2.81 -7.76 -8.55
CA LEU A 204 -3.92 -7.90 -9.50
C LEU A 204 -4.88 -8.97 -9.01
N GLY A 205 -6.18 -8.65 -8.98
CA GLY A 205 -7.21 -9.58 -8.55
C GLY A 205 -8.61 -9.09 -8.84
N SER A 206 -9.57 -10.00 -8.78
CA SER A 206 -10.94 -9.84 -9.25
C SER A 206 -11.65 -8.64 -8.62
N ASN A 207 -12.48 -7.97 -9.40
CA ASN A 207 -13.25 -6.83 -8.90
C ASN A 207 -14.49 -7.30 -8.12
N THR A 208 -14.40 -7.26 -6.79
CA THR A 208 -15.48 -7.69 -5.88
C THR A 208 -16.35 -6.55 -5.36
N GLU A 209 -16.09 -5.29 -5.76
CA GLU A 209 -16.81 -4.12 -5.27
C GLU A 209 -18.16 -3.93 -5.99
N TYR A 210 -19.20 -3.53 -5.25
CA TYR A 210 -20.56 -3.33 -5.77
C TYR A 210 -20.87 -1.83 -5.93
N PRO A 211 -21.45 -1.38 -7.07
CA PRO A 211 -22.12 -2.19 -8.08
C PRO A 211 -21.16 -2.87 -9.06
N LEU A 212 -21.51 -4.11 -9.42
CA LEU A 212 -20.80 -4.91 -10.42
C LEU A 212 -21.00 -4.27 -11.80
N HIS A 213 -20.12 -3.34 -12.15
CA HIS A 213 -20.10 -2.66 -13.45
C HIS A 213 -19.12 -3.37 -14.39
N ILE A 214 -19.43 -3.33 -15.70
CA ILE A 214 -18.52 -3.77 -16.76
C ILE A 214 -17.44 -2.69 -16.91
N TYR A 215 -16.38 -2.80 -16.12
CA TYR A 215 -15.20 -1.95 -16.23
C TYR A 215 -14.27 -2.44 -17.34
N ASN A 216 -13.33 -1.58 -17.77
CA ASN A 216 -12.13 -2.06 -18.45
C ASN A 216 -11.41 -3.03 -17.51
N PRO A 217 -11.22 -4.32 -17.88
CA PRO A 217 -10.56 -5.32 -17.05
C PRO A 217 -9.30 -4.78 -16.38
N ILE A 218 -8.32 -4.38 -17.19
CA ILE A 218 -6.92 -4.20 -16.81
C ILE A 218 -6.70 -3.12 -15.73
N GLU A 219 -7.61 -2.15 -15.60
CA GLU A 219 -7.38 -0.94 -14.79
C GLU A 219 -7.91 -1.03 -13.35
N ASN A 220 -8.86 -1.95 -13.05
CA ASN A 220 -9.56 -1.99 -11.76
C ASN A 220 -9.30 -3.26 -10.93
N TYR A 221 -8.44 -4.16 -11.40
CA TYR A 221 -8.04 -5.34 -10.65
C TYR A 221 -7.02 -4.99 -9.58
N LYS A 222 -7.46 -4.53 -8.40
CA LYS A 222 -6.56 -4.30 -7.27
C LYS A 222 -7.12 -4.93 -5.99
N THR A 223 -6.45 -5.96 -5.50
CA THR A 223 -6.86 -6.69 -4.29
C THR A 223 -6.91 -5.76 -3.08
N LYS A 224 -7.89 -5.97 -2.20
CA LYS A 224 -8.04 -5.23 -0.95
C LYS A 224 -7.26 -5.92 0.18
N GLN A 225 -6.80 -5.14 1.15
CA GLN A 225 -6.13 -5.67 2.34
C GLN A 225 -7.09 -6.50 3.20
N MET A 226 -6.59 -7.52 3.90
CA MET A 226 -7.32 -8.16 5.00
C MET A 226 -7.85 -7.12 6.01
N ARG A 227 -9.06 -7.34 6.53
CA ARG A 227 -9.63 -6.49 7.60
C ARG A 227 -8.76 -6.48 8.87
N TYR A 228 -8.18 -7.63 9.20
CA TYR A 228 -7.33 -7.82 10.38
C TYR A 228 -6.03 -8.54 9.99
N PRO A 229 -5.05 -7.85 9.37
CA PRO A 229 -3.80 -8.49 8.94
C PRO A 229 -3.01 -9.08 10.11
N LYS A 230 -3.14 -8.51 11.32
CA LYS A 230 -2.54 -8.99 12.57
C LYS A 230 -3.05 -10.34 13.08
N LEU A 231 -4.00 -10.98 12.39
CA LEU A 231 -4.30 -12.39 12.63
C LEU A 231 -3.14 -13.30 12.20
N VAL A 232 -2.30 -12.84 11.26
CA VAL A 232 -1.16 -13.58 10.73
C VAL A 232 0.10 -12.74 10.87
N GLU A 233 0.93 -13.03 11.87
CA GLU A 233 2.23 -12.36 12.06
C GLU A 233 3.42 -13.33 11.82
N THR A 234 3.19 -14.64 11.82
CA THR A 234 4.20 -15.70 11.61
C THR A 234 3.87 -16.63 10.42
N LEU A 235 4.84 -17.46 10.03
CA LEU A 235 4.68 -18.52 9.02
C LEU A 235 3.68 -19.60 9.47
N GLU A 236 3.74 -19.97 10.76
CA GLU A 236 2.81 -20.90 11.40
C GLU A 236 1.37 -20.36 11.37
N ASP A 237 1.18 -19.08 11.73
CA ASP A 237 -0.15 -18.44 11.62
C ASP A 237 -0.67 -18.44 10.19
N CYS A 238 0.20 -18.24 9.18
CA CYS A 238 -0.19 -18.21 7.78
C CYS A 238 -0.67 -19.58 7.28
N SER A 239 0.07 -20.65 7.61
CA SER A 239 -0.32 -22.03 7.30
C SER A 239 -1.66 -22.38 7.96
N ILE A 240 -1.79 -22.16 9.27
CA ILE A 240 -3.00 -22.50 10.02
C ILE A 240 -4.19 -21.62 9.60
N TYR A 241 -3.97 -20.35 9.27
CA TYR A 241 -5.04 -19.48 8.76
C TYR A 241 -5.63 -20.00 7.45
N SER A 242 -4.81 -20.59 6.58
CA SER A 242 -5.27 -21.18 5.32
C SER A 242 -6.15 -22.42 5.54
N HIS A 243 -5.75 -23.32 6.45
CA HIS A 243 -6.60 -24.40 6.94
C HIS A 243 -7.94 -23.85 7.48
N CYS A 244 -7.85 -22.89 8.40
CA CYS A 244 -9.00 -22.33 9.10
C CYS A 244 -9.92 -21.42 8.25
N ILE A 245 -9.52 -20.98 7.06
CA ILE A 245 -10.41 -20.25 6.14
C ILE A 245 -10.96 -21.15 5.02
N GLY A 246 -10.39 -22.36 4.85
CA GLY A 246 -10.78 -23.35 3.86
C GLY A 246 -12.29 -23.64 3.81
N PRO A 247 -12.95 -23.98 4.94
CA PRO A 247 -14.40 -24.22 4.97
C PRO A 247 -15.23 -23.00 4.50
N CYS A 248 -14.71 -21.79 4.68
CA CYS A 248 -15.36 -20.58 4.22
C CYS A 248 -15.20 -20.34 2.72
N PHE A 249 -14.07 -20.71 2.11
CA PHE A 249 -13.94 -20.70 0.65
C PHE A 249 -14.73 -21.82 -0.02
N ASP A 250 -14.73 -23.02 0.57
CA ASP A 250 -15.56 -24.16 0.15
C ASP A 250 -17.03 -23.73 0.05
N ARG A 251 -17.61 -23.24 1.16
CA ARG A 251 -18.99 -22.75 1.16
C ARG A 251 -19.21 -21.49 0.31
N ASP A 252 -18.18 -20.68 0.03
CA ASP A 252 -18.33 -19.55 -0.88
C ASP A 252 -18.50 -20.02 -2.32
N PHE A 253 -17.58 -20.86 -2.80
CA PHE A 253 -17.50 -21.23 -4.21
C PHE A 253 -18.21 -22.55 -4.56
N ASP A 254 -18.78 -23.24 -3.56
CA ASP A 254 -19.34 -24.59 -3.67
C ASP A 254 -18.29 -25.57 -4.24
N ASN A 255 -17.07 -25.50 -3.67
CA ASN A 255 -15.90 -26.22 -4.18
C ASN A 255 -14.92 -26.57 -3.05
N LYS A 256 -14.91 -27.84 -2.67
CA LYS A 256 -14.06 -28.40 -1.62
C LYS A 256 -12.56 -28.34 -1.91
N CYS A 257 -12.13 -28.11 -3.17
CA CYS A 257 -10.72 -27.89 -3.49
C CYS A 257 -10.12 -26.65 -2.83
N PHE A 258 -10.94 -25.69 -2.46
CA PHE A 258 -10.49 -24.48 -1.76
C PHE A 258 -10.37 -24.66 -0.24
N ARG A 259 -10.46 -25.91 0.25
CA ARG A 259 -9.95 -26.30 1.57
C ARG A 259 -8.44 -26.51 1.52
N ASP A 260 -7.80 -26.30 2.66
CA ASP A 260 -6.40 -26.63 2.93
C ASP A 260 -5.35 -26.07 1.96
N LEU A 261 -5.69 -24.99 1.26
CA LEU A 261 -4.87 -24.39 0.22
C LEU A 261 -3.44 -24.06 0.73
N PRO A 262 -2.40 -24.25 -0.09
CA PRO A 262 -1.05 -23.84 0.29
C PRO A 262 -0.92 -22.32 0.35
N VAL A 263 0.16 -21.83 0.96
CA VAL A 263 0.42 -20.40 1.15
C VAL A 263 1.83 -20.00 0.73
N ALA A 264 1.95 -18.75 0.28
CA ALA A 264 3.22 -18.03 0.14
C ALA A 264 3.32 -16.95 1.23
N PHE A 265 4.30 -17.09 2.12
CA PHE A 265 4.56 -16.16 3.22
C PHE A 265 5.83 -15.34 2.97
N ASN A 266 5.75 -14.02 3.17
CA ASN A 266 6.90 -13.13 3.08
C ASN A 266 7.46 -12.80 4.47
N HIS A 267 8.68 -13.27 4.75
CA HIS A 267 9.33 -13.07 6.05
C HIS A 267 9.61 -11.62 6.41
N LYS A 268 9.74 -10.74 5.43
CA LYS A 268 10.10 -9.32 5.58
C LYS A 268 8.88 -8.42 5.74
N THR A 269 7.84 -8.61 4.93
CA THR A 269 6.61 -7.80 4.98
C THR A 269 5.53 -8.38 5.89
N LYS A 270 5.65 -9.66 6.28
CA LYS A 270 4.61 -10.47 6.95
C LYS A 270 3.34 -10.61 6.10
N GLU A 271 3.47 -10.48 4.78
CA GLU A 271 2.39 -10.78 3.84
C GLU A 271 2.16 -12.30 3.75
N CYS A 272 0.93 -12.73 3.95
CA CYS A 272 0.47 -14.10 3.79
C CYS A 272 -0.52 -14.16 2.62
N ILE A 273 -0.16 -14.88 1.55
CA ILE A 273 -0.97 -15.06 0.36
C ILE A 273 -1.40 -16.53 0.29
N ILE A 274 -2.70 -16.77 0.23
CA ILE A 274 -3.24 -18.11 -0.02
C ILE A 274 -3.16 -18.39 -1.52
N ILE A 275 -2.68 -19.56 -1.89
CA ILE A 275 -2.49 -20.00 -3.27
C ILE A 275 -3.72 -20.84 -3.67
N GLY A 276 -4.47 -20.41 -4.67
CA GLY A 276 -5.76 -20.98 -5.10
C GLY A 276 -5.67 -22.31 -5.87
N THR A 277 -4.55 -23.03 -5.76
CA THR A 277 -4.32 -24.34 -6.38
C THR A 277 -3.34 -25.18 -5.54
N HIS A 278 -3.50 -26.50 -5.55
CA HIS A 278 -2.55 -27.45 -4.97
C HIS A 278 -1.45 -27.88 -5.95
N GLU A 279 -1.57 -27.53 -7.23
CA GLU A 279 -0.56 -27.83 -8.26
C GLU A 279 0.73 -27.03 -8.03
N GLU A 280 1.89 -27.71 -8.03
CA GLU A 280 3.21 -27.07 -7.87
C GLU A 280 3.90 -26.76 -9.21
N LYS A 281 3.36 -27.29 -10.31
CA LYS A 281 3.81 -27.11 -11.70
C LYS A 281 2.63 -27.43 -12.62
N LYS A 282 2.40 -26.59 -13.63
CA LYS A 282 1.44 -26.81 -14.72
C LYS A 282 2.08 -26.37 -16.05
N THR A 283 2.55 -27.33 -16.83
CA THR A 283 3.23 -27.11 -18.13
C THR A 283 2.47 -27.68 -19.32
N LYS A 284 1.40 -28.44 -19.07
CA LYS A 284 0.52 -29.05 -20.06
C LYS A 284 -0.91 -28.57 -19.79
N ASN A 285 -1.76 -28.63 -20.84
CA ASN A 285 -3.16 -28.19 -20.80
C ASN A 285 -3.41 -26.75 -20.28
N CYS A 286 -2.39 -25.90 -20.29
CA CYS A 286 -2.46 -24.50 -19.90
C CYS A 286 -2.21 -23.64 -21.14
N ASN A 287 -3.23 -22.94 -21.65
CA ASN A 287 -3.03 -21.88 -22.65
C ASN A 287 -4.25 -20.99 -22.87
N SER A 288 -4.01 -19.84 -23.49
CA SER A 288 -4.74 -18.57 -23.41
C SER A 288 -6.15 -18.47 -23.98
N ASP A 289 -6.85 -19.58 -24.25
CA ASP A 289 -8.23 -19.54 -24.75
C ASP A 289 -9.26 -19.59 -23.60
N HIS A 290 -10.02 -18.49 -23.47
CA HIS A 290 -11.15 -18.34 -22.53
C HIS A 290 -12.27 -19.40 -22.67
N SER A 291 -12.18 -20.30 -23.65
CA SER A 291 -13.21 -21.30 -23.97
C SER A 291 -13.15 -22.59 -23.15
N ARG A 292 -12.07 -22.85 -22.39
CA ARG A 292 -11.82 -24.16 -21.74
C ARG A 292 -11.62 -24.15 -20.22
N ASN A 293 -11.76 -23.01 -19.53
CA ASN A 293 -11.44 -22.84 -18.10
C ASN A 293 -9.97 -23.17 -17.72
N ASN A 294 -9.04 -23.14 -18.69
CA ASN A 294 -7.64 -23.46 -18.45
C ASN A 294 -6.89 -22.25 -17.85
N GLY A 295 -6.25 -22.46 -16.69
CA GLY A 295 -5.37 -21.47 -16.08
C GLY A 295 -4.05 -21.25 -16.83
N ARG A 296 -3.32 -20.18 -16.46
CA ARG A 296 -1.99 -19.86 -16.99
C ARG A 296 -0.96 -20.94 -16.60
N CYS A 297 -0.01 -21.23 -17.49
CA CYS A 297 1.09 -22.14 -17.18
C CYS A 297 2.00 -21.58 -16.08
N PHE A 298 2.58 -22.46 -15.27
CA PHE A 298 3.56 -22.09 -14.27
C PHE A 298 4.48 -23.24 -13.88
N SER A 299 5.63 -22.91 -13.30
CA SER A 299 6.54 -23.89 -12.69
C SER A 299 7.17 -23.32 -11.42
N SER A 300 7.38 -24.18 -10.43
CA SER A 300 8.18 -23.87 -9.24
C SER A 300 9.61 -23.48 -9.63
N ILE A 301 10.15 -22.42 -9.00
CA ILE A 301 11.51 -21.91 -9.14
C ILE A 301 12.09 -21.45 -7.79
N LYS A 302 13.43 -21.43 -7.68
CA LYS A 302 14.16 -20.83 -6.55
C LYS A 302 15.21 -19.84 -7.04
N LYS A 303 14.98 -18.55 -6.84
CA LYS A 303 15.92 -17.48 -7.25
C LYS A 303 16.28 -16.62 -6.05
N GLU A 304 17.46 -15.98 -6.07
CA GLU A 304 17.92 -15.11 -4.98
C GLU A 304 16.91 -14.00 -4.61
N LYS A 305 16.27 -13.39 -5.62
CA LYS A 305 15.19 -12.40 -5.41
C LYS A 305 14.00 -12.95 -4.65
N GLY A 306 13.73 -14.25 -4.75
CA GLY A 306 12.64 -14.95 -4.05
C GLY A 306 12.95 -15.30 -2.59
N LYS A 307 14.17 -15.04 -2.07
CA LYS A 307 14.62 -15.46 -0.73
C LYS A 307 13.71 -15.03 0.43
N ASP A 308 12.95 -13.94 0.28
CA ASP A 308 12.03 -13.42 1.30
C ASP A 308 10.69 -14.17 1.35
N TRP A 309 10.38 -14.96 0.31
CA TRP A 309 9.20 -15.81 0.23
C TRP A 309 9.47 -17.23 0.75
N THR A 310 8.41 -17.91 1.18
CA THR A 310 8.42 -19.31 1.60
C THR A 310 7.08 -19.92 1.22
N TYR A 311 7.13 -21.06 0.56
CA TYR A 311 5.94 -21.84 0.20
C TYR A 311 5.73 -22.94 1.25
N VAL A 312 4.49 -23.12 1.72
CA VAL A 312 4.16 -24.17 2.69
C VAL A 312 2.70 -24.59 2.54
N SER A 313 2.38 -25.81 2.94
CA SER A 313 1.00 -26.33 2.98
C SER A 313 0.18 -25.67 4.11
N SER A 314 -1.12 -26.00 4.19
CA SER A 314 -1.96 -25.79 5.37
C SER A 314 -1.62 -26.72 6.56
N PHE A 315 -0.60 -27.57 6.40
CA PHE A 315 -0.23 -28.65 7.30
C PHE A 315 1.24 -28.52 7.76
N LEU A 316 1.69 -27.29 8.05
CA LEU A 316 3.00 -27.04 8.65
C LEU A 316 3.05 -27.65 10.06
N ARG A 317 4.04 -28.52 10.32
CA ARG A 317 4.24 -29.09 11.65
C ARG A 317 4.72 -28.02 12.66
N PRO A 318 4.14 -27.91 13.88
CA PRO A 318 4.53 -26.90 14.87
C PRO A 318 5.96 -27.00 15.42
N ASP A 319 6.69 -28.07 15.13
CA ASP A 319 8.07 -28.34 15.56
C ASP A 319 9.11 -28.16 14.43
N TYR A 320 8.72 -27.51 13.32
CA TYR A 320 9.52 -27.41 12.10
C TYR A 320 10.89 -26.75 12.30
N GLU A 321 11.09 -25.83 13.24
CA GLU A 321 12.41 -25.25 13.53
C GLU A 321 13.43 -26.26 14.06
N THR A 322 12.97 -27.42 14.55
CA THR A 322 13.81 -28.52 15.03
C THR A 322 13.82 -29.74 14.11
N LYS A 323 12.81 -29.87 13.25
CA LYS A 323 12.59 -31.05 12.40
C LYS A 323 12.79 -30.80 10.91
N CYS A 324 12.87 -29.54 10.48
CA CYS A 324 13.06 -29.16 9.10
C CYS A 324 14.33 -28.31 8.92
N PRO A 325 14.89 -28.25 7.69
CA PRO A 325 16.08 -27.44 7.43
C PRO A 325 15.86 -25.95 7.74
N PRO A 326 16.90 -25.22 8.17
CA PRO A 326 16.83 -23.77 8.38
C PRO A 326 16.63 -23.01 7.06
N ARG A 327 16.19 -21.76 7.13
CA ARG A 327 15.90 -20.92 5.95
C ARG A 327 17.08 -20.71 5.01
N TYR A 328 18.30 -20.61 5.55
CA TYR A 328 19.52 -20.32 4.78
C TYR A 328 20.53 -21.48 4.90
N PRO A 329 21.41 -21.68 3.90
CA PRO A 329 22.56 -22.59 3.98
C PRO A 329 23.37 -22.42 5.26
N LEU A 330 23.90 -23.50 5.80
CA LEU A 330 24.84 -23.50 6.92
C LEU A 330 26.22 -22.99 6.45
N ASN A 331 26.64 -21.83 6.94
CA ASN A 331 27.92 -21.20 6.60
C ASN A 331 29.12 -21.90 7.24
N ASN A 332 30.25 -21.87 6.54
CA ASN A 332 31.53 -22.45 7.00
C ASN A 332 31.37 -23.88 7.52
N SER A 333 30.59 -24.68 6.80
CA SER A 333 30.20 -26.01 7.22
C SER A 333 30.13 -27.00 6.05
N GLU A 334 30.51 -28.24 6.31
CA GLU A 334 30.40 -29.37 5.38
C GLU A 334 29.58 -30.49 6.02
N PHE A 335 28.46 -30.86 5.39
CA PHE A 335 27.75 -32.09 5.69
C PHE A 335 28.67 -33.32 5.58
N GLY A 336 28.51 -34.30 6.47
CA GLY A 336 29.26 -35.55 6.45
C GLY A 336 28.55 -36.71 7.11
N TYR A 337 29.26 -37.84 7.22
CA TYR A 337 28.75 -39.08 7.78
C TYR A 337 29.51 -39.47 9.05
N PHE A 338 28.78 -39.63 10.15
CA PHE A 338 29.34 -39.98 11.45
C PHE A 338 29.68 -41.47 11.50
N ASN A 339 30.94 -41.78 11.76
CA ASN A 339 31.44 -43.13 11.90
C ASN A 339 31.41 -43.56 13.38
N TYR A 340 30.35 -44.28 13.77
CA TYR A 340 30.12 -44.78 15.14
C TYR A 340 31.26 -45.64 15.71
N ASN A 341 32.13 -46.22 14.86
CA ASN A 341 33.30 -46.99 15.31
C ASN A 341 34.51 -46.11 15.66
N THR A 342 34.60 -44.89 15.11
CA THR A 342 35.75 -43.99 15.30
C THR A 342 35.41 -42.68 15.99
N GLY A 343 34.12 -42.35 16.13
CA GLY A 343 33.63 -41.09 16.70
C GLY A 343 33.88 -39.88 15.81
N LYS A 344 34.18 -40.09 14.52
CA LYS A 344 34.57 -39.03 13.58
C LYS A 344 33.50 -38.78 12.53
N CYS A 345 33.31 -37.52 12.17
CA CYS A 345 32.55 -37.13 10.99
C CYS A 345 33.43 -37.20 9.73
N GLU A 346 33.04 -38.03 8.77
CA GLU A 346 33.76 -38.22 7.52
C GLU A 346 33.20 -37.33 6.41
N SER A 347 34.09 -36.69 5.67
CA SER A 347 33.75 -35.74 4.60
C SER A 347 33.34 -36.47 3.31
N PRO A 348 32.20 -36.13 2.69
CA PRO A 348 31.65 -36.81 1.53
C PRO A 348 32.30 -36.36 0.21
N THR A 349 33.06 -35.25 0.23
CA THR A 349 33.62 -34.61 -0.97
C THR A 349 34.83 -35.35 -1.58
N LYS A 350 35.05 -36.62 -1.21
CA LYS A 350 36.15 -37.46 -1.71
C LYS A 350 35.84 -38.32 -2.94
N LEU A 351 34.59 -38.37 -3.42
CA LEU A 351 34.13 -39.50 -4.28
C LEU A 351 33.24 -39.19 -5.50
N TYR A 352 32.95 -37.92 -5.86
CA TYR A 352 31.93 -37.62 -6.90
C TYR A 352 32.32 -36.54 -7.93
N ASP A 353 31.58 -36.52 -9.05
CA ASP A 353 31.73 -35.57 -10.16
C ASP A 353 31.56 -34.12 -9.71
N ASN A 354 32.69 -33.43 -9.61
CA ASN A 354 32.78 -32.05 -9.16
C ASN A 354 32.44 -31.08 -10.29
N THR A 355 31.29 -30.40 -10.22
CA THR A 355 30.94 -29.32 -11.17
C THR A 355 31.28 -27.95 -10.61
N VAL A 356 32.14 -27.19 -11.30
CA VAL A 356 32.45 -25.80 -10.97
C VAL A 356 31.32 -24.91 -11.49
N ILE A 357 30.53 -24.36 -10.57
CA ILE A 357 29.39 -23.47 -10.85
C ILE A 357 29.24 -22.43 -9.74
N SER A 358 28.46 -21.39 -10.00
CA SER A 358 28.15 -20.38 -8.98
C SER A 358 27.25 -20.94 -7.87
N PHE A 359 27.29 -20.34 -6.68
CA PHE A 359 26.55 -20.87 -5.53
C PHE A 359 25.03 -20.85 -5.75
N ASN A 360 24.47 -19.81 -6.37
CA ASN A 360 23.05 -19.80 -6.75
C ASN A 360 22.68 -20.92 -7.73
N GLN A 361 23.49 -21.14 -8.77
CA GLN A 361 23.30 -22.24 -9.71
C GLN A 361 23.36 -23.61 -9.02
N CYS A 362 24.19 -23.77 -7.98
CA CYS A 362 24.28 -25.01 -7.21
C CYS A 362 22.98 -25.31 -6.42
N ILE A 363 22.39 -24.29 -5.78
CA ILE A 363 21.09 -24.41 -5.09
C ILE A 363 19.96 -24.64 -6.10
N GLU A 364 19.95 -23.91 -7.22
CA GLU A 364 18.97 -24.07 -8.31
C GLU A 364 19.02 -25.46 -8.95
N LYS A 365 20.23 -26.01 -9.13
CA LYS A 365 20.46 -27.37 -9.63
C LYS A 365 19.92 -28.42 -8.65
N LEU A 366 20.20 -28.31 -7.35
CA LEU A 366 19.64 -29.21 -6.34
C LEU A 366 18.10 -29.16 -6.28
N PHE A 367 17.52 -27.96 -6.40
CA PHE A 367 16.06 -27.80 -6.44
C PHE A 367 15.46 -28.46 -7.69
N SER A 368 15.97 -28.11 -8.87
CA SER A 368 15.44 -28.58 -10.16
C SER A 368 15.60 -30.10 -10.40
N PHE A 369 16.61 -30.75 -9.82
CA PHE A 369 16.75 -32.22 -9.88
C PHE A 369 15.50 -32.98 -9.44
N ASN A 370 14.73 -32.43 -8.50
CA ASN A 370 13.50 -33.04 -7.99
C ASN A 370 12.25 -32.73 -8.85
N TYR A 371 12.33 -31.80 -9.79
CA TYR A 371 11.20 -31.36 -10.65
C TYR A 371 11.39 -31.63 -12.16
N ALA A 372 12.60 -32.01 -12.60
CA ALA A 372 12.96 -32.07 -14.03
C ALA A 372 12.64 -33.40 -14.74
N ASN A 373 12.45 -34.51 -14.02
CA ASN A 373 12.31 -35.84 -14.62
C ASN A 373 10.84 -36.19 -14.92
N GLU A 374 10.39 -35.93 -16.14
CA GLU A 374 9.03 -36.26 -16.61
C GLU A 374 8.85 -37.73 -17.05
N ASN A 375 9.90 -38.57 -16.99
CA ASN A 375 9.84 -39.95 -17.45
C ASN A 375 9.73 -40.94 -16.27
N PRO A 376 8.58 -41.61 -16.05
CA PRO A 376 8.37 -42.46 -14.87
C PRO A 376 9.28 -43.69 -14.80
N ASP A 377 9.89 -44.09 -15.92
CA ASP A 377 10.76 -45.26 -16.03
C ASP A 377 12.24 -44.98 -15.67
N GLN A 378 12.64 -43.71 -15.53
CA GLN A 378 13.97 -43.38 -15.04
C GLN A 378 14.00 -43.37 -13.50
N LYS A 379 14.82 -44.24 -12.91
CA LYS A 379 15.05 -44.29 -11.45
C LYS A 379 15.41 -42.91 -10.91
N ARG A 380 14.49 -42.32 -10.14
CA ARG A 380 14.69 -41.02 -9.46
C ARG A 380 15.94 -41.07 -8.58
N SER A 381 16.93 -40.24 -8.90
CA SER A 381 18.02 -39.92 -8.00
C SER A 381 17.61 -38.68 -7.19
N ASN A 382 16.90 -38.90 -6.07
CA ASN A 382 16.47 -37.84 -5.17
C ASN A 382 17.69 -37.23 -4.45
N TYR A 383 18.33 -36.24 -5.05
CA TYR A 383 19.30 -35.39 -4.37
C TYR A 383 18.55 -34.39 -3.49
N LEU A 384 18.74 -34.46 -2.18
CA LEU A 384 18.06 -33.58 -1.21
C LEU A 384 19.03 -32.66 -0.45
N TRP A 385 20.32 -32.99 -0.43
CA TRP A 385 21.36 -32.23 0.25
C TRP A 385 22.47 -31.84 -0.73
N GLY A 386 23.16 -30.74 -0.43
CA GLY A 386 24.27 -30.24 -1.22
C GLY A 386 25.32 -29.55 -0.36
N VAL A 387 26.55 -29.56 -0.86
CA VAL A 387 27.70 -28.85 -0.31
C VAL A 387 28.32 -28.05 -1.45
N TRP A 388 28.54 -26.76 -1.23
CA TRP A 388 29.23 -25.89 -2.16
C TRP A 388 30.50 -25.34 -1.52
N VAL A 389 31.59 -25.31 -2.29
CA VAL A 389 32.94 -25.01 -1.80
C VAL A 389 33.54 -23.88 -2.63
N LEU A 390 33.82 -22.73 -2.01
CA LEU A 390 34.44 -21.58 -2.70
C LEU A 390 35.80 -21.98 -3.28
N GLU A 391 36.03 -21.68 -4.56
CA GLU A 391 37.24 -22.07 -5.28
C GLU A 391 38.49 -21.41 -4.68
N ASN A 392 38.45 -20.09 -4.48
CA ASN A 392 39.55 -19.36 -3.84
C ASN A 392 39.37 -19.32 -2.31
N LYS A 393 39.97 -20.30 -1.63
CA LYS A 393 39.94 -20.45 -0.16
C LYS A 393 40.58 -19.31 0.64
N GLN A 394 41.28 -18.36 0.02
CA GLN A 394 41.81 -17.17 0.71
C GLN A 394 40.75 -16.06 0.85
N ASN A 395 39.71 -16.09 0.02
CA ASN A 395 38.62 -15.12 0.07
C ASN A 395 37.49 -15.60 1.00
N LYS A 396 36.69 -14.67 1.50
CA LYS A 396 35.35 -14.95 2.02
C LYS A 396 34.34 -14.88 0.88
N LEU A 397 33.25 -15.63 0.99
CA LEU A 397 32.09 -15.51 0.10
C LEU A 397 31.49 -14.11 0.20
N ASN A 398 31.35 -13.43 -0.94
CA ASN A 398 30.80 -12.06 -1.01
C ASN A 398 29.52 -12.00 -1.85
N SER A 399 29.31 -12.96 -2.75
CA SER A 399 28.21 -12.94 -3.72
C SER A 399 27.68 -14.35 -3.99
N MET A 400 26.36 -14.47 -4.25
CA MET A 400 25.75 -15.72 -4.72
C MET A 400 26.30 -16.17 -6.09
N ASN A 401 26.92 -15.26 -6.85
CA ASN A 401 27.55 -15.52 -8.14
C ASN A 401 29.03 -15.93 -8.03
N ASP A 402 29.62 -15.97 -6.82
CA ASP A 402 30.99 -16.45 -6.64
C ASP A 402 31.09 -17.92 -7.11
N LEU A 403 32.25 -18.31 -7.65
CA LEU A 403 32.48 -19.64 -8.24
C LEU A 403 33.07 -20.64 -7.24
N GLY A 404 32.66 -21.90 -7.39
CA GLY A 404 33.04 -22.96 -6.48
C GLY A 404 32.60 -24.34 -6.95
N VAL A 405 33.03 -25.36 -6.22
CA VAL A 405 32.70 -26.76 -6.51
C VAL A 405 31.37 -27.10 -5.87
N CYS A 406 30.39 -27.48 -6.68
CA CYS A 406 29.09 -27.97 -6.26
C CYS A 406 29.09 -29.51 -6.17
N VAL A 407 28.75 -30.03 -5.00
CA VAL A 407 28.60 -31.47 -4.72
C VAL A 407 27.20 -31.73 -4.20
N LEU A 408 26.46 -32.63 -4.84
CA LEU A 408 25.10 -33.01 -4.42
C LEU A 408 25.12 -34.41 -3.79
N LEU A 409 24.43 -34.57 -2.66
CA LEU A 409 24.43 -35.78 -1.86
C LEU A 409 23.08 -36.49 -1.96
N LYS A 410 23.13 -37.81 -2.11
CA LYS A 410 21.96 -38.69 -2.18
C LYS A 410 21.64 -39.37 -0.84
N GLU A 411 22.64 -39.55 0.02
CA GLU A 411 22.48 -40.13 1.35
C GLU A 411 22.32 -39.04 2.40
N ARG A 412 21.52 -39.32 3.44
CA ARG A 412 21.26 -38.37 4.54
C ARG A 412 22.58 -38.10 5.29
N PRO A 413 23.04 -36.85 5.41
CA PRO A 413 24.18 -36.54 6.25
C PRO A 413 23.82 -36.73 7.72
N THR A 414 24.72 -37.33 8.49
CA THR A 414 24.53 -37.62 9.91
C THR A 414 25.38 -36.75 10.83
N CYS A 415 26.22 -35.87 10.27
CA CYS A 415 26.97 -34.84 11.00
C CYS A 415 27.31 -33.63 10.11
N VAL A 416 27.82 -32.57 10.75
CA VAL A 416 28.32 -31.34 10.14
C VAL A 416 29.71 -31.00 10.68
N LEU A 417 30.67 -30.86 9.77
CA LEU A 417 32.04 -30.40 10.04
C LEU A 417 32.11 -28.88 9.98
N LYS A 418 32.69 -28.22 10.99
CA LYS A 418 33.10 -26.81 10.90
C LYS A 418 34.27 -26.69 9.92
N LYS A 419 34.07 -26.05 8.78
CA LYS A 419 35.04 -25.97 7.67
C LYS A 419 34.91 -24.66 6.90
N GLN A 420 35.90 -23.79 7.05
CA GLN A 420 35.89 -22.45 6.42
C GLN A 420 35.68 -22.54 4.90
N ASN A 421 34.83 -21.67 4.36
CA ASN A 421 34.50 -21.56 2.94
C ASN A 421 33.75 -22.76 2.32
N TYR A 422 33.18 -23.65 3.15
CA TYR A 422 32.18 -24.64 2.76
C TYR A 422 30.79 -24.17 3.17
N TYR A 423 29.77 -24.50 2.37
CA TYR A 423 28.39 -24.09 2.61
C TYR A 423 27.47 -25.29 2.37
N SER A 424 26.73 -25.70 3.40
CA SER A 424 25.88 -26.91 3.36
C SER A 424 24.41 -26.54 3.33
N PHE A 425 23.65 -27.11 2.41
CA PHE A 425 22.29 -26.67 2.08
C PHE A 425 21.40 -27.82 1.60
N THR A 426 20.09 -27.61 1.54
CA THR A 426 19.13 -28.64 1.11
C THR A 426 18.20 -28.13 0.03
N ASN A 427 17.47 -29.03 -0.62
CA ASN A 427 16.44 -28.66 -1.60
C ASN A 427 15.37 -27.72 -1.01
N LEU A 428 15.15 -27.71 0.31
CA LEU A 428 14.22 -26.80 1.02
C LEU A 428 14.83 -25.45 1.44
N THR A 429 16.15 -25.29 1.45
CA THR A 429 16.80 -24.00 1.80
C THR A 429 16.58 -22.91 0.74
N ALA A 430 16.67 -21.64 1.14
CA ALA A 430 16.60 -20.51 0.22
C ALA A 430 17.90 -20.33 -0.58
N ASN A 431 17.76 -19.78 -1.79
CA ASN A 431 18.86 -19.41 -2.67
C ASN A 431 19.55 -18.09 -2.22
N TYR A 432 20.06 -18.06 -0.98
CA TYR A 432 20.76 -16.92 -0.37
C TYR A 432 21.53 -17.35 0.89
N PHE A 433 22.78 -16.92 1.09
CA PHE A 433 23.49 -17.06 2.37
C PHE A 433 23.27 -15.85 3.29
N ASP A 434 23.20 -16.09 4.59
CA ASP A 434 23.11 -15.02 5.59
C ASP A 434 24.46 -14.80 6.28
N ASN A 435 25.10 -13.66 6.04
CA ASN A 435 26.38 -13.29 6.66
C ASN A 435 26.35 -13.28 8.20
N ASN A 436 25.18 -13.07 8.81
CA ASN A 436 24.99 -12.96 10.25
C ASN A 436 24.37 -14.23 10.85
N GLN A 437 24.40 -15.36 10.14
CA GLN A 437 23.83 -16.61 10.60
C GLN A 437 24.43 -17.02 11.96
N ASN A 438 23.55 -17.15 12.94
CA ASN A 438 23.87 -17.66 14.27
C ASN A 438 23.15 -19.00 14.50
N ILE A 439 23.75 -20.09 14.03
CA ILE A 439 23.28 -21.46 14.28
C ILE A 439 24.41 -22.19 15.01
N GLU A 440 24.18 -22.51 16.27
CA GLU A 440 25.07 -23.36 17.07
C GLU A 440 24.68 -24.82 16.90
N TYR A 441 25.69 -25.69 16.80
CA TYR A 441 25.55 -27.13 16.80
C TYR A 441 26.71 -27.76 17.59
N PRO A 442 26.49 -28.90 18.28
CA PRO A 442 27.51 -29.53 19.12
C PRO A 442 28.79 -29.83 18.35
N ASP A 443 29.95 -29.59 18.98
CA ASP A 443 31.23 -29.97 18.37
C ASP A 443 31.47 -31.47 18.51
N ILE A 444 31.89 -32.09 17.41
CA ILE A 444 32.42 -33.45 17.43
C ILE A 444 33.88 -33.32 17.90
N GLU A 445 34.07 -33.33 19.21
CA GLU A 445 35.40 -33.44 19.78
C GLU A 445 36.11 -34.69 19.25
N ASN A 446 37.37 -34.55 18.88
CA ASN A 446 38.19 -35.72 18.55
C ASN A 446 38.41 -36.52 19.85
N VAL A 447 37.53 -37.50 20.11
CA VAL A 447 37.64 -38.43 21.24
C VAL A 447 38.99 -39.14 21.17
N LYS A 448 39.98 -38.62 21.91
CA LYS A 448 41.25 -39.30 22.11
C LYS A 448 40.96 -40.54 22.94
N ILE A 449 41.17 -41.71 22.34
CA ILE A 449 41.02 -43.02 23.00
C ILE A 449 41.98 -43.07 24.20
N GLY A 450 41.44 -42.80 25.39
CA GLY A 450 42.10 -42.90 26.68
C GLY A 450 41.56 -44.11 27.43
N LYS A 451 42.46 -45.03 27.81
CA LYS A 451 42.09 -46.32 28.42
C LYS A 451 41.51 -46.15 29.84
N ASN A 452 40.41 -46.87 30.11
CA ASN A 452 40.04 -47.52 31.37
C ASN A 452 40.21 -46.76 32.71
N ARG A 453 39.07 -46.45 33.37
CA ARG A 453 38.44 -47.37 34.36
C ARG A 453 37.08 -46.86 34.85
N ASN A 454 36.25 -47.82 35.28
CA ASN A 454 34.90 -47.60 35.80
C ASN A 454 34.91 -47.02 37.23
N SER A 455 34.03 -46.07 37.53
CA SER A 455 33.06 -46.17 38.64
C SER A 455 32.04 -45.02 38.63
N GLU A 456 30.80 -45.37 38.98
CA GLU A 456 29.73 -44.47 39.49
C GLU A 456 29.04 -43.49 38.52
N LEU A 457 27.90 -43.93 37.99
CA LEU A 457 26.72 -43.06 37.88
C LEU A 457 26.26 -42.65 39.28
N SER A 458 26.12 -41.36 39.55
CA SER A 458 24.86 -40.77 40.09
C SER A 458 25.02 -39.26 40.35
N GLY A 459 23.96 -38.48 40.07
CA GLY A 459 23.81 -37.12 40.62
C GLY A 459 23.74 -35.96 39.61
N ASN A 460 22.51 -35.52 39.32
CA ASN A 460 22.09 -34.13 39.07
C ASN A 460 22.62 -33.38 37.83
N LEU A 461 21.89 -33.53 36.71
CA LEU A 461 21.62 -32.41 35.80
C LEU A 461 20.23 -31.83 36.13
N THR A 462 20.21 -30.70 36.84
CA THR A 462 18.97 -29.98 37.17
C THR A 462 18.41 -29.26 35.94
N TYR A 463 17.26 -29.72 35.45
CA TYR A 463 16.40 -28.94 34.56
C TYR A 463 16.05 -27.59 35.20
N ASN A 464 16.29 -26.49 34.49
CA ASN A 464 15.87 -25.15 34.93
C ASN A 464 14.91 -24.52 33.90
N ASP A 465 13.68 -24.99 33.97
CA ASP A 465 12.54 -24.53 33.19
C ASP A 465 12.07 -23.16 33.70
N LYS A 466 12.27 -22.06 32.96
CA LYS A 466 11.67 -20.75 33.27
C LYS A 466 11.00 -20.07 32.08
N LYS A 467 9.71 -20.39 31.94
CA LYS A 467 8.68 -19.63 31.22
C LYS A 467 8.78 -18.13 31.50
N PHE A 468 8.76 -17.30 30.46
CA PHE A 468 8.41 -15.89 30.60
C PHE A 468 6.89 -15.71 30.70
N LYS A 469 6.43 -15.07 31.79
CA LYS A 469 5.12 -14.39 31.85
C LYS A 469 5.31 -12.97 32.39
N ASN A 470 4.64 -12.01 31.76
CA ASN A 470 4.65 -10.59 32.14
C ASN A 470 4.12 -10.36 33.57
N SER A 471 4.69 -9.42 34.33
CA SER A 471 4.16 -8.02 34.36
C SER A 471 4.73 -7.13 35.49
N ASN A 472 5.21 -5.94 35.09
CA ASN A 472 4.99 -4.60 35.66
C ASN A 472 5.25 -4.20 37.15
N ILE A 473 6.08 -3.14 37.26
CA ILE A 473 5.88 -1.86 37.99
C ILE A 473 6.55 -1.62 39.37
N ASN A 474 7.54 -0.68 39.34
CA ASN A 474 8.04 0.26 40.36
C ASN A 474 8.71 -0.31 41.66
N LYS A 475 9.75 0.30 42.26
CA LYS A 475 10.10 1.76 42.34
C LYS A 475 11.57 1.98 42.81
N GLY A 476 12.32 2.92 42.20
CA GLY A 476 13.33 3.77 42.89
C GLY A 476 14.87 3.51 42.76
N MET A 477 15.63 4.59 42.49
CA MET A 477 17.12 4.79 42.39
C MET A 477 17.75 4.42 41.03
N VAL A 478 18.07 5.33 40.09
CA VAL A 478 19.02 6.49 40.08
C VAL A 478 20.46 6.03 40.35
N ILE A 479 21.30 5.85 39.32
CA ILE A 479 22.40 6.71 38.78
C ILE A 479 22.93 5.97 37.50
N SER A 480 23.51 6.50 36.42
CA SER A 480 24.14 7.80 36.05
C SER A 480 23.72 8.30 34.62
N MET A 481 24.64 8.92 33.86
CA MET A 481 24.65 9.18 32.41
C MET A 481 26.06 8.87 31.83
N ASN A 482 26.17 8.87 30.50
CA ASN A 482 27.38 8.78 29.64
C ASN A 482 28.04 7.40 29.48
N ASP A 483 27.83 6.79 28.30
CA ASP A 483 28.83 6.88 27.21
C ASP A 483 28.20 6.48 25.86
N ILE A 484 28.13 7.44 24.93
CA ILE A 484 27.77 7.20 23.52
C ILE A 484 28.91 7.76 22.68
N SER A 485 29.79 6.87 22.18
CA SER A 485 30.84 7.23 21.25
C SER A 485 30.31 7.27 19.81
N GLU A 486 30.45 8.41 19.15
CA GLU A 486 30.09 8.62 17.74
C GLU A 486 30.83 7.66 16.79
N ILE A 487 30.13 7.09 15.81
CA ILE A 487 30.76 6.44 14.65
C ILE A 487 30.79 7.45 13.50
N LYS A 488 31.99 7.80 13.05
CA LYS A 488 32.22 8.73 11.93
C LYS A 488 32.17 7.99 10.59
N GLU A 489 31.33 8.44 9.67
CA GLU A 489 31.44 8.07 8.26
C GLU A 489 32.66 8.76 7.62
N ASN A 490 33.47 7.99 6.87
CA ASN A 490 34.63 8.50 6.15
C ASN A 490 34.40 8.33 4.63
N SER A 491 34.06 9.41 3.95
CA SER A 491 33.88 9.44 2.50
C SER A 491 35.22 9.58 1.75
N LYS A 492 35.59 8.59 0.93
CA LYS A 492 36.56 8.78 -0.17
C LYS A 492 36.19 7.95 -1.39
N LEU A 493 35.86 8.63 -2.49
CA LEU A 493 35.74 8.03 -3.82
C LEU A 493 36.51 8.92 -4.78
N GLN A 494 37.63 8.42 -5.32
CA GLN A 494 38.48 9.16 -6.24
C GLN A 494 37.96 9.02 -7.69
N THR A 495 37.84 10.15 -8.36
CA THR A 495 37.57 10.24 -9.80
C THR A 495 38.83 10.02 -10.62
N ASN A 496 38.72 9.46 -11.83
CA ASN A 496 39.46 10.02 -12.97
C ASN A 496 38.75 9.82 -14.32
N LYS A 497 39.09 10.68 -15.28
CA LYS A 497 38.31 11.00 -16.49
C LYS A 497 38.82 10.29 -17.75
N ARG A 498 37.98 10.26 -18.79
CA ARG A 498 38.33 10.85 -20.10
C ARG A 498 37.11 11.40 -20.85
N HIS A 499 37.33 12.42 -21.66
CA HIS A 499 36.31 13.12 -22.46
C HIS A 499 36.32 12.61 -23.91
N GLU A 500 35.18 12.71 -24.58
CA GLU A 500 35.05 13.50 -25.82
C GLU A 500 33.56 13.81 -26.06
N GLY A 501 33.25 14.85 -26.85
CA GLY A 501 31.86 15.34 -26.93
C GLY A 501 31.47 15.94 -28.28
N LYS A 502 30.15 16.10 -28.48
CA LYS A 502 29.54 16.91 -29.54
C LYS A 502 28.22 17.50 -29.05
N LYS A 503 27.89 18.69 -29.54
CA LYS A 503 26.72 19.50 -29.13
C LYS A 503 25.51 19.22 -30.01
N THR A 504 24.32 19.14 -29.42
CA THR A 504 23.05 19.52 -30.06
C THR A 504 22.01 19.93 -29.00
N LYS A 505 21.03 20.76 -29.39
CA LYS A 505 20.07 21.43 -28.49
C LYS A 505 18.80 20.61 -28.27
N TYR A 506 18.12 20.91 -27.16
CA TYR A 506 16.76 20.50 -26.76
C TYR A 506 16.56 19.00 -26.47
N GLY A 507 16.32 18.71 -25.19
CA GLY A 507 15.90 17.41 -24.69
C GLY A 507 15.47 17.53 -23.23
N LEU A 508 14.39 16.85 -22.85
CA LEU A 508 13.92 16.83 -21.47
C LEU A 508 14.96 16.17 -20.56
N TYR A 509 15.42 16.87 -19.53
CA TYR A 509 16.26 16.27 -18.50
C TYR A 509 15.40 15.52 -17.48
N ASN A 510 15.32 14.20 -17.67
CA ASN A 510 14.91 13.27 -16.62
C ASN A 510 15.88 13.40 -15.43
N TYR A 511 15.40 13.94 -14.30
CA TYR A 511 16.08 13.73 -13.02
C TYR A 511 15.84 12.28 -12.56
N PRO A 512 16.87 11.59 -12.02
CA PRO A 512 16.72 10.22 -11.57
C PRO A 512 15.85 10.15 -10.30
N ILE A 513 14.65 9.59 -10.45
CA ILE A 513 13.83 9.14 -9.33
C ILE A 513 14.59 8.02 -8.63
N THR A 514 15.17 8.32 -7.47
CA THR A 514 15.63 7.31 -6.51
C THR A 514 14.58 7.17 -5.39
N PRO A 515 14.43 5.97 -4.81
CA PRO A 515 13.11 5.56 -4.31
C PRO A 515 12.83 6.02 -2.89
N ILE A 516 11.56 6.34 -2.63
CA ILE A 516 11.04 6.46 -1.27
C ILE A 516 11.17 5.10 -0.58
N SER A 517 12.03 5.02 0.44
CA SER A 517 11.95 4.00 1.47
C SER A 517 12.44 4.57 2.81
N TYR A 518 12.10 3.91 3.91
CA TYR A 518 12.56 4.24 5.26
C TYR A 518 11.97 5.50 5.91
N LEU A 519 10.64 5.55 6.09
CA LEU A 519 9.99 6.04 7.32
C LEU A 519 8.47 5.75 7.31
N GLN A 520 8.10 4.48 7.14
CA GLN A 520 6.74 3.98 7.32
C GLN A 520 6.66 2.87 8.39
N ILE A 521 7.58 2.92 9.37
CA ILE A 521 7.62 1.99 10.51
C ILE A 521 7.85 2.83 11.78
N ASN A 522 6.76 3.32 12.38
CA ASN A 522 6.44 2.98 13.78
C ASN A 522 5.12 3.58 14.28
N HIS A 523 4.43 2.79 15.11
CA HIS A 523 3.28 3.11 15.96
C HIS A 523 1.97 3.60 15.31
N LYS A 524 1.22 2.61 14.80
CA LYS A 524 -0.16 2.42 15.30
C LYS A 524 -0.12 2.18 16.82
N ARG A 525 -0.85 2.96 17.60
CA ARG A 525 -1.40 2.53 18.90
C ARG A 525 -2.77 3.16 19.12
N GLU A 526 -3.75 2.29 19.34
CA GLU A 526 -4.99 2.48 20.12
C GLU A 526 -5.73 3.83 20.02
N LEU A 527 -6.74 3.87 19.15
CA LEU A 527 -7.90 4.75 19.32
C LEU A 527 -9.13 3.92 19.71
N THR A 528 -9.21 3.61 21.01
CA THR A 528 -10.44 3.15 21.65
C THR A 528 -11.43 4.33 21.66
N LYS A 529 -12.71 4.07 21.33
CA LYS A 529 -13.75 5.11 21.34
C LYS A 529 -13.83 5.82 22.70
N LYS A 530 -13.52 7.12 22.71
CA LYS A 530 -14.24 8.10 23.52
C LYS A 530 -14.73 9.23 22.61
N ILE A 531 -16.05 9.28 22.42
CA ILE A 531 -16.73 10.45 21.88
C ILE A 531 -16.68 11.48 23.00
N TYR A 532 -15.93 12.57 22.81
CA TYR A 532 -16.11 13.78 23.61
C TYR A 532 -16.91 14.78 22.79
N VAL A 533 -18.10 15.08 23.29
CA VAL A 533 -18.88 16.25 22.90
C VAL A 533 -18.08 17.48 23.32
N PHE A 534 -17.82 18.39 22.40
CA PHE A 534 -17.35 19.74 22.72
C PHE A 534 -18.50 20.70 22.49
N GLU A 535 -19.17 21.09 23.57
CA GLU A 535 -20.08 22.23 23.57
C GLU A 535 -19.29 23.56 23.66
N ASN A 536 -19.88 24.61 23.10
CA ASN A 536 -19.73 26.01 23.49
C ASN A 536 -18.32 26.58 23.68
N SER A 537 -17.82 27.23 22.63
CA SER A 537 -17.53 28.68 22.73
C SER A 537 -17.29 29.31 21.36
N LEU A 538 -18.08 30.34 21.04
CA LEU A 538 -17.70 31.62 20.40
C LEU A 538 -18.93 32.30 19.77
N THR A 539 -19.73 32.95 20.61
CA THR A 539 -20.55 34.09 20.17
C THR A 539 -19.64 35.32 20.05
N PRO A 540 -19.54 35.98 18.88
CA PRO A 540 -18.73 37.19 18.75
C PRO A 540 -19.48 38.39 19.34
N SER A 541 -19.13 38.78 20.56
CA SER A 541 -19.51 40.08 21.12
C SER A 541 -18.37 41.06 20.92
N HIS A 542 -18.61 42.09 20.10
CA HIS A 542 -17.71 43.24 20.00
C HIS A 542 -17.62 43.94 21.36
N ASN A 543 -16.40 44.30 21.78
CA ASN A 543 -16.17 45.63 22.33
C ASN A 543 -14.70 46.04 22.27
N THR A 544 -14.48 47.31 21.99
CA THR A 544 -13.19 47.96 21.84
C THR A 544 -12.64 48.48 23.17
N GLY A 545 -11.31 48.46 23.31
CA GLY A 545 -10.59 49.39 24.18
C GLY A 545 -9.93 48.81 25.42
N ALA A 546 -8.59 48.77 25.43
CA ALA A 546 -7.72 49.34 26.46
C ALA A 546 -6.26 49.04 26.16
N SER A 547 -5.39 50.06 26.22
CA SER A 547 -3.93 49.90 26.18
C SER A 547 -3.38 49.63 27.58
N ILE A 548 -2.45 48.69 27.73
CA ILE A 548 -1.53 48.67 28.88
C ILE A 548 -0.10 48.48 28.39
N ARG A 549 0.75 49.49 28.63
CA ARG A 549 2.21 49.38 28.52
C ARG A 549 2.76 48.70 29.79
N TYR A 550 3.82 47.92 29.66
CA TYR A 550 4.82 47.78 30.74
C TYR A 550 6.24 47.85 30.16
N GLU A 551 7.04 48.76 30.71
CA GLU A 551 8.45 48.99 30.37
C GLU A 551 9.37 48.37 31.42
N GLY A 552 10.62 48.05 31.01
CA GLY A 552 11.80 48.00 31.89
C GLY A 552 11.94 46.72 32.75
N ASN A 553 13.12 46.15 32.97
CA ASN A 553 14.47 46.69 32.86
C ASN A 553 15.53 45.57 32.99
N ASN A 554 16.66 45.75 32.30
CA ASN A 554 18.05 45.49 32.70
C ASN A 554 18.38 44.44 33.79
N ARG A 555 19.38 43.58 33.52
CA ARG A 555 20.80 43.90 33.84
C ARG A 555 21.82 42.90 33.25
N LEU A 556 23.03 43.43 33.04
CA LEU A 556 24.26 42.74 32.60
C LEU A 556 25.15 42.39 33.81
N GLY A 557 26.08 41.46 33.59
CA GLY A 557 27.23 41.10 34.44
C GLY A 557 27.80 39.77 33.92
N ILE A 558 28.84 39.68 33.08
CA ILE A 558 30.20 40.24 33.07
C ILE A 558 31.14 39.49 34.04
N ASP A 559 32.39 39.29 33.58
CA ASP A 559 33.61 38.73 34.22
C ASP A 559 33.84 37.20 34.19
N ALA A 560 35.08 36.68 33.98
CA ALA A 560 36.29 37.30 33.41
C ALA A 560 37.40 36.27 33.03
N ASN A 561 37.86 36.35 31.78
CA ASN A 561 39.28 36.37 31.32
C ASN A 561 40.31 35.21 31.50
N ASN A 562 41.32 35.34 30.61
CA ASN A 562 42.70 34.81 30.61
C ASN A 562 42.96 33.42 29.98
N ASN A 563 43.94 33.22 29.08
CA ASN A 563 44.89 34.19 28.48
C ASN A 563 45.65 33.64 27.24
N ARG A 564 45.88 34.50 26.23
CA ARG A 564 47.07 34.58 25.31
C ARG A 564 47.34 33.38 24.35
N ARG A 565 47.96 33.57 23.16
CA ARG A 565 48.82 34.66 22.64
C ARG A 565 48.43 35.15 21.22
N ASN A 566 48.75 36.42 20.97
CA ASN A 566 48.76 37.07 19.65
C ASN A 566 50.16 37.03 19.00
N THR A 567 50.18 37.18 17.67
CA THR A 567 51.15 38.01 16.93
C THR A 567 50.35 38.71 15.82
N TYR A 568 50.05 40.02 15.90
CA TYR A 568 50.93 41.17 15.63
C TYR A 568 51.68 41.03 14.29
N GLY A 569 51.59 41.94 13.30
CA GLY A 569 50.74 43.14 13.15
C GLY A 569 51.51 44.37 12.68
N THR A 570 51.09 44.98 11.57
CA THR A 570 51.45 46.31 11.02
C THR A 570 50.46 46.63 9.89
N GLN A 571 50.09 47.87 9.54
CA GLN A 571 50.21 49.18 10.18
C GLN A 571 49.12 50.10 9.58
N ASP A 572 48.94 51.30 10.13
CA ASP A 572 47.99 52.31 9.64
C ASP A 572 48.15 52.68 8.16
N ILE A 573 47.05 53.17 7.56
CA ILE A 573 46.94 54.53 6.98
C ILE A 573 45.50 54.71 6.49
N ASN A 574 44.89 55.85 6.82
CA ASN A 574 43.59 56.25 6.29
C ASN A 574 43.76 57.35 5.22
N LEU A 575 42.75 57.48 4.36
CA LEU A 575 42.49 58.53 3.37
C LEU A 575 43.16 58.43 1.98
N LYS A 576 42.28 58.14 1.01
CA LYS A 576 42.25 58.63 -0.39
C LYS A 576 43.30 58.12 -1.39
N ARG A 577 42.95 57.04 -2.09
CA ARG A 577 43.03 57.00 -3.57
C ARG A 577 41.95 56.08 -4.14
N ASN A 578 41.31 56.53 -5.23
CA ASN A 578 40.27 55.75 -5.92
C ASN A 578 40.84 54.42 -6.42
N ASN A 579 40.18 53.31 -6.09
CA ASN A 579 40.22 52.09 -6.87
C ASN A 579 38.88 51.35 -6.71
N ASN A 580 38.18 51.23 -7.84
CA ASN A 580 36.88 50.60 -8.04
C ASN A 580 36.51 49.50 -7.02
N TYR A 581 35.64 49.83 -6.07
CA TYR A 581 34.80 48.82 -5.44
C TYR A 581 33.91 48.21 -6.54
N LYS A 582 34.31 47.04 -7.04
CA LYS A 582 33.37 46.14 -7.71
C LYS A 582 32.21 45.96 -6.74
N GLN A 583 31.00 46.34 -7.16
CA GLN A 583 29.79 46.01 -6.39
C GLN A 583 29.83 44.52 -6.04
N PRO A 584 29.43 44.13 -4.81
CA PRO A 584 29.29 42.72 -4.49
C PRO A 584 28.36 42.10 -5.53
N LYS A 585 28.82 41.06 -6.23
CA LYS A 585 27.96 40.35 -7.19
C LYS A 585 26.77 39.80 -6.42
N ASN A 586 25.58 40.35 -6.66
CA ASN A 586 24.33 39.86 -6.06
C ASN A 586 24.27 38.34 -6.24
N LYS A 587 24.15 37.62 -5.13
CA LYS A 587 24.02 36.17 -5.18
C LYS A 587 22.59 35.86 -5.57
N LEU A 588 22.36 35.40 -6.80
CA LEU A 588 21.03 34.97 -7.25
C LEU A 588 20.44 33.95 -6.27
N ASN A 589 19.16 34.13 -5.93
CA ASN A 589 18.44 33.25 -5.01
C ASN A 589 18.30 31.83 -5.62
N PRO A 590 18.94 30.80 -5.05
CA PRO A 590 18.91 29.45 -5.61
C PRO A 590 17.54 28.77 -5.47
N GLN A 591 16.64 29.31 -4.66
CA GLN A 591 15.28 28.77 -4.46
C GLN A 591 14.23 29.49 -5.31
N ALA A 592 14.60 30.51 -6.10
CA ALA A 592 13.64 31.40 -6.76
C ALA A 592 12.62 30.68 -7.67
N GLU A 593 13.08 29.71 -8.48
CA GLU A 593 12.23 28.93 -9.37
C GLU A 593 11.23 28.06 -8.59
N TYR A 594 11.69 27.33 -7.57
CA TYR A 594 10.82 26.55 -6.70
C TYR A 594 9.80 27.43 -5.97
N MET A 595 10.22 28.62 -5.51
CA MET A 595 9.40 29.52 -4.70
C MET A 595 8.37 30.34 -5.49
N ASP A 596 8.48 30.41 -6.83
CA ASP A 596 7.45 31.03 -7.68
C ASP A 596 6.07 30.37 -7.48
N ARG A 597 6.03 29.09 -7.10
CA ARG A 597 4.78 28.36 -6.78
C ARG A 597 3.99 28.93 -5.60
N PHE A 598 4.63 29.69 -4.72
CA PHE A 598 3.98 30.34 -3.59
C PHE A 598 3.56 31.78 -3.91
N ASP A 599 3.82 32.28 -5.11
CA ASP A 599 3.35 33.58 -5.59
C ASP A 599 1.87 33.55 -6.00
N ILE A 600 0.99 33.33 -5.01
CA ILE A 600 -0.46 33.21 -5.24
C ILE A 600 -1.01 34.44 -5.98
N GLU A 601 -0.50 35.64 -5.67
CA GLU A 601 -0.94 36.88 -6.29
C GLU A 601 -0.77 36.90 -7.81
N LYS A 602 0.39 36.43 -8.28
CA LYS A 602 0.77 36.34 -9.69
C LYS A 602 0.21 35.12 -10.40
N ASN A 603 0.00 34.01 -9.67
CA ASN A 603 -0.24 32.70 -10.27
C ASN A 603 -1.66 32.15 -10.10
N HIS A 604 -2.45 32.66 -9.15
CA HIS A 604 -3.89 32.38 -9.01
C HIS A 604 -4.68 33.56 -9.59
N ILE A 605 -4.89 33.52 -10.90
CA ILE A 605 -5.39 34.61 -11.75
C ILE A 605 -6.51 34.10 -12.67
N TYR A 606 -7.08 34.99 -13.47
CA TYR A 606 -8.14 34.66 -14.42
C TYR A 606 -7.54 34.35 -15.81
N ILE A 607 -7.75 33.13 -16.29
CA ILE A 607 -7.29 32.65 -17.60
C ILE A 607 -8.46 32.17 -18.47
N ASP A 608 -8.33 32.26 -19.78
CA ASP A 608 -9.27 31.69 -20.76
C ASP A 608 -8.52 30.80 -21.77
N TRP A 609 -9.13 29.67 -22.15
CA TRP A 609 -8.54 28.70 -23.06
C TRP A 609 -8.67 29.19 -24.51
N LYS A 610 -7.55 29.30 -25.24
CA LYS A 610 -7.51 29.79 -26.63
C LYS A 610 -6.57 28.93 -27.47
N GLN A 611 -7.01 28.54 -28.66
CA GLN A 611 -6.26 27.68 -29.57
C GLN A 611 -4.88 28.26 -29.94
N ASP A 612 -4.83 29.57 -30.07
CA ASP A 612 -3.69 30.44 -30.37
C ASP A 612 -3.28 31.30 -29.16
N GLY A 613 -3.54 30.80 -27.94
CA GLY A 613 -3.16 31.44 -26.68
C GLY A 613 -1.64 31.63 -26.51
N LYS A 614 -1.28 32.70 -25.80
CA LYS A 614 0.11 33.14 -25.57
C LYS A 614 0.87 32.27 -24.56
N TYR A 615 0.17 31.57 -23.67
CA TYR A 615 0.75 30.77 -22.59
C TYR A 615 0.34 29.30 -22.70
N GLY A 616 1.10 28.40 -22.06
CA GLY A 616 0.94 26.95 -22.15
C GLY A 616 1.71 26.31 -23.31
N SER A 617 1.67 24.98 -23.42
CA SER A 617 2.31 24.20 -24.48
C SER A 617 1.30 23.41 -25.31
N ASP A 618 1.74 22.99 -26.49
CA ASP A 618 1.02 22.07 -27.36
C ASP A 618 -0.44 22.49 -27.64
N LYS A 619 -1.41 21.73 -27.13
CA LYS A 619 -2.86 21.95 -27.31
C LYS A 619 -3.53 22.57 -26.08
N LEU A 620 -2.80 22.76 -24.98
CA LEU A 620 -3.29 23.34 -23.72
C LEU A 620 -2.88 24.83 -23.62
N LYS A 621 -3.27 25.61 -24.63
CA LYS A 621 -2.93 27.03 -24.72
C LYS A 621 -4.01 27.92 -24.12
N TYR A 622 -3.56 28.98 -23.44
CA TYR A 622 -4.43 29.92 -22.74
C TYR A 622 -3.92 31.36 -22.84
N ASN A 623 -4.84 32.30 -22.62
CA ASN A 623 -4.54 33.71 -22.41
C ASN A 623 -4.86 34.07 -20.95
N ILE A 624 -4.07 34.99 -20.38
CA ILE A 624 -4.43 35.67 -19.14
C ILE A 624 -5.42 36.78 -19.51
N ILE A 625 -6.61 36.75 -18.91
CA ILE A 625 -7.67 37.75 -19.16
C ILE A 625 -7.72 38.82 -18.07
N SER A 626 -7.22 38.53 -16.88
CA SER A 626 -6.92 39.53 -15.84
C SER A 626 -5.73 39.08 -15.00
N HIS A 627 -4.84 40.03 -14.70
CA HIS A 627 -3.73 39.86 -13.75
C HIS A 627 -4.15 40.12 -12.30
N GLU A 628 -5.43 40.46 -12.03
CA GLU A 628 -5.95 40.49 -10.68
C GLU A 628 -5.97 39.08 -10.07
N THR A 629 -5.56 38.97 -8.82
CA THR A 629 -5.59 37.71 -8.07
C THR A 629 -7.04 37.27 -7.86
N ALA A 630 -7.36 36.05 -8.27
CA ALA A 630 -8.68 35.47 -8.03
C ALA A 630 -8.90 35.27 -6.51
N ASN A 631 -10.11 35.54 -6.03
CA ASN A 631 -10.48 35.30 -4.63
C ASN A 631 -10.26 33.81 -4.29
N THR A 632 -9.52 33.48 -3.23
CA THR A 632 -9.23 32.07 -2.90
C THR A 632 -10.42 31.34 -2.25
N VAL A 633 -11.30 32.06 -1.54
CA VAL A 633 -12.47 31.53 -0.84
C VAL A 633 -13.64 31.33 -1.80
N GLN A 634 -14.05 32.40 -2.50
CA GLN A 634 -15.22 32.37 -3.40
C GLN A 634 -14.86 32.25 -4.88
N SER A 635 -13.63 32.55 -5.31
CA SER A 635 -13.12 32.25 -6.67
C SER A 635 -14.11 32.55 -7.82
N LEU A 636 -14.77 33.71 -7.80
CA LEU A 636 -15.72 34.13 -8.85
C LEU A 636 -15.06 35.17 -9.78
N LEU A 637 -15.22 35.01 -11.09
CA LEU A 637 -15.09 36.11 -12.05
C LEU A 637 -16.46 36.78 -12.22
N ILE A 638 -16.51 38.09 -12.02
CA ILE A 638 -17.70 38.92 -12.25
C ILE A 638 -17.39 39.86 -13.42
N THR A 639 -17.88 39.52 -14.62
CA THR A 639 -17.72 40.33 -15.84
C THR A 639 -18.76 41.44 -15.94
N ASP A 640 -19.99 41.15 -15.50
CA ASP A 640 -21.09 42.10 -15.34
C ASP A 640 -21.76 41.80 -13.99
N LYS A 641 -22.12 42.84 -13.23
CA LYS A 641 -22.88 42.70 -11.97
C LYS A 641 -24.33 42.27 -12.22
N ASN A 642 -24.84 42.44 -13.43
CA ASN A 642 -26.17 42.04 -13.85
C ASN A 642 -26.22 40.63 -14.47
N ASP A 643 -25.09 39.99 -14.81
CA ASP A 643 -25.02 38.58 -15.26
C ASP A 643 -25.11 37.64 -14.04
N ILE A 644 -26.24 37.72 -13.32
CA ILE A 644 -26.61 36.75 -12.29
C ILE A 644 -27.16 35.51 -13.00
N CYS A 645 -26.43 34.41 -12.87
CA CYS A 645 -26.87 33.12 -13.35
C CYS A 645 -28.20 32.70 -12.68
N PRO A 646 -29.20 32.17 -13.40
CA PRO A 646 -30.53 31.87 -12.83
C PRO A 646 -30.55 30.87 -11.67
N ASN A 647 -29.46 30.12 -11.48
CA ASN A 647 -29.24 29.17 -10.39
C ASN A 647 -28.33 29.70 -9.26
N HIS A 648 -27.93 30.98 -9.32
CA HIS A 648 -27.10 31.66 -8.32
C HIS A 648 -27.86 32.79 -7.62
N TYR A 649 -27.49 33.11 -6.38
CA TYR A 649 -27.88 34.37 -5.72
C TYR A 649 -26.87 35.51 -5.88
N SER A 650 -25.61 35.19 -6.19
CA SER A 650 -24.53 36.14 -6.44
C SER A 650 -24.12 36.16 -7.92
N PRO A 651 -23.78 37.32 -8.50
CA PRO A 651 -23.22 37.37 -9.86
C PRO A 651 -21.87 36.66 -9.93
N GLY A 652 -21.54 36.15 -11.12
CA GLY A 652 -20.23 35.60 -11.45
C GLY A 652 -20.15 34.07 -11.61
N ARG A 653 -18.98 33.62 -12.10
CA ARG A 653 -18.68 32.22 -12.49
C ARG A 653 -17.37 31.75 -11.86
N ALA A 654 -17.27 30.46 -11.54
CA ALA A 654 -16.17 29.89 -10.79
C ALA A 654 -14.88 29.83 -11.63
N GLN A 655 -13.89 30.62 -11.25
CA GLN A 655 -12.65 30.80 -12.00
C GLN A 655 -11.48 31.17 -11.09
N GLY A 656 -10.30 30.71 -11.48
CA GLY A 656 -9.06 30.90 -10.76
C GLY A 656 -8.09 29.78 -11.13
N SER A 657 -6.89 30.15 -11.57
CA SER A 657 -5.96 29.26 -12.27
C SER A 657 -5.23 28.22 -11.42
N CYS A 658 -5.47 28.16 -10.11
CA CYS A 658 -4.84 27.21 -9.20
C CYS A 658 -5.87 26.29 -8.55
N PRO A 659 -5.57 24.99 -8.38
CA PRO A 659 -6.43 24.07 -7.63
C PRO A 659 -6.44 24.45 -6.15
N ASN A 660 -7.60 24.31 -5.49
CA ASN A 660 -7.73 24.65 -4.08
C ASN A 660 -7.92 23.38 -3.23
N TYR A 661 -6.81 22.87 -2.71
CA TYR A 661 -6.75 21.64 -1.93
C TYR A 661 -7.49 21.76 -0.60
N GLY A 662 -8.32 20.76 -0.26
CA GLY A 662 -9.09 20.69 0.97
C GLY A 662 -10.30 21.64 1.05
N LYS A 663 -10.45 22.59 0.12
CA LYS A 663 -11.64 23.47 0.03
C LYS A 663 -12.87 22.59 -0.19
N SER A 664 -13.87 22.73 0.67
CA SER A 664 -15.12 21.98 0.63
C SER A 664 -16.30 22.92 0.82
N ILE A 665 -17.33 22.78 -0.02
CA ILE A 665 -18.60 23.48 0.16
C ILE A 665 -19.50 22.58 1.00
N ILE A 666 -19.88 23.05 2.19
CA ILE A 666 -20.81 22.37 3.08
C ILE A 666 -22.21 22.86 2.73
N VAL A 667 -23.10 21.92 2.40
CA VAL A 667 -24.54 22.18 2.31
C VAL A 667 -25.08 22.10 3.73
N LYS A 668 -25.51 23.23 4.32
CA LYS A 668 -26.05 23.25 5.69
C LYS A 668 -27.44 22.62 5.70
N ALA A 669 -27.75 21.89 6.77
CA ALA A 669 -29.14 21.55 7.10
C ALA A 669 -29.82 22.73 7.82
N LEU A 670 -30.95 22.44 8.47
CA LEU A 670 -31.86 23.43 9.01
C LEU A 670 -31.37 23.98 10.35
N GLU A 671 -31.71 25.23 10.66
CA GLU A 671 -31.40 25.86 11.94
C GLU A 671 -31.99 25.03 13.09
N GLY A 672 -31.13 24.60 14.03
CA GLY A 672 -31.50 23.77 15.18
C GLY A 672 -31.25 22.27 15.04
N THR A 673 -30.72 21.76 13.91
CA THR A 673 -30.18 20.38 13.87
C THR A 673 -28.72 20.35 14.34
N ASN A 674 -28.49 19.81 15.54
CA ASN A 674 -27.14 19.58 16.05
C ASN A 674 -26.43 18.49 15.21
N GLY A 675 -25.53 18.90 14.32
CA GLY A 675 -24.71 17.99 13.51
C GLY A 675 -23.96 18.62 12.34
N ASP A 676 -24.40 19.77 11.84
CA ASP A 676 -23.97 20.31 10.53
C ASP A 676 -22.82 21.34 10.59
N GLU A 677 -22.18 21.53 11.75
CA GLU A 677 -20.93 22.32 11.87
C GLU A 677 -19.70 21.59 11.30
N TYR A 678 -19.87 20.34 10.86
CA TYR A 678 -18.81 19.46 10.36
C TYR A 678 -18.95 19.16 8.86
N PHE A 679 -17.81 18.89 8.21
CA PHE A 679 -17.73 18.50 6.80
C PHE A 679 -18.67 17.31 6.48
N ASN A 680 -19.64 17.56 5.59
CA ASN A 680 -20.54 16.55 5.07
C ASN A 680 -20.26 16.28 3.58
N LEU A 681 -20.65 15.09 3.11
CA LEU A 681 -20.56 14.70 1.70
C LEU A 681 -21.86 15.00 0.93
N ASN A 682 -22.76 15.83 1.47
CA ASN A 682 -24.05 16.10 0.86
C ASN A 682 -23.90 16.87 -0.47
N PHE A 683 -22.82 17.65 -0.64
CA PHE A 683 -22.48 18.30 -1.90
C PHE A 683 -22.36 17.33 -3.09
N LEU A 684 -22.10 16.04 -2.83
CA LEU A 684 -22.00 14.97 -3.84
C LEU A 684 -23.36 14.42 -4.32
N ASN A 685 -24.47 14.80 -3.69
CA ASN A 685 -25.80 14.53 -4.23
C ASN A 685 -26.14 15.55 -5.33
N GLU A 686 -27.02 15.17 -6.26
CA GLU A 686 -27.45 16.10 -7.31
C GLU A 686 -28.14 17.35 -6.74
N ILE A 687 -27.89 18.49 -7.38
CA ILE A 687 -28.51 19.79 -7.08
C ILE A 687 -30.03 19.76 -7.36
N ARG A 688 -30.80 20.67 -6.74
CA ARG A 688 -32.19 20.98 -7.15
C ARG A 688 -32.23 22.40 -7.72
N THR A 689 -32.58 22.52 -9.00
CA THR A 689 -32.61 23.78 -9.78
C THR A 689 -33.89 23.97 -10.61
N GLY A 690 -34.67 22.92 -10.82
CA GLY A 690 -35.85 22.90 -11.70
C GLY A 690 -35.53 22.76 -13.19
N TYR A 691 -34.26 22.82 -13.62
CA TYR A 691 -33.88 22.69 -15.03
C TYR A 691 -34.04 21.27 -15.58
N LEU A 692 -33.73 20.24 -14.79
CA LEU A 692 -33.96 18.86 -15.18
C LEU A 692 -35.47 18.54 -15.14
N ASN A 693 -36.20 19.11 -14.17
CA ASN A 693 -37.67 19.02 -14.15
C ASN A 693 -38.30 19.63 -15.42
N ARG A 694 -37.82 20.79 -15.87
CA ARG A 694 -38.27 21.44 -17.11
C ARG A 694 -37.91 20.62 -18.35
N TYR A 695 -36.73 20.01 -18.37
CA TYR A 695 -36.28 19.13 -19.46
C TYR A 695 -37.15 17.87 -19.56
N MET A 696 -37.43 17.21 -18.43
CA MET A 696 -38.23 15.99 -18.35
C MET A 696 -39.75 16.23 -18.42
N LYS A 697 -40.20 17.45 -18.11
CA LYS A 697 -41.61 17.89 -18.01
C LYS A 697 -42.38 17.35 -16.79
N TYR A 698 -41.68 16.86 -15.76
CA TYR A 698 -42.23 16.43 -14.47
C TYR A 698 -41.16 16.50 -13.36
N ASP A 699 -41.56 16.49 -12.08
CA ASP A 699 -40.59 16.55 -10.96
C ASP A 699 -39.83 15.23 -10.83
N VAL A 700 -38.54 15.28 -11.17
CA VAL A 700 -37.57 14.18 -11.06
C VAL A 700 -36.44 14.53 -10.10
N GLU A 701 -36.16 15.81 -9.89
CA GLU A 701 -35.04 16.26 -9.08
C GLU A 701 -35.18 15.84 -7.60
N LEU A 702 -34.05 15.70 -6.90
CA LEU A 702 -34.07 15.44 -5.47
C LEU A 702 -34.84 16.55 -4.73
N PRO A 703 -35.56 16.23 -3.63
CA PRO A 703 -36.12 17.26 -2.75
C PRO A 703 -35.00 18.02 -2.04
N TYR A 704 -35.25 19.27 -1.62
CA TYR A 704 -34.23 20.12 -0.99
C TYR A 704 -33.55 19.48 0.24
N GLU A 705 -34.26 18.67 1.04
CA GLU A 705 -33.66 17.95 2.17
C GLU A 705 -32.58 16.91 1.80
N LYS A 706 -32.49 16.52 0.51
CA LYS A 706 -31.56 15.50 0.01
C LYS A 706 -30.64 16.02 -1.08
N SER A 707 -30.95 17.16 -1.69
CA SER A 707 -30.17 17.72 -2.79
C SER A 707 -28.82 18.27 -2.31
N GLY A 708 -27.83 18.13 -3.18
CA GLY A 708 -26.47 18.60 -2.97
C GLY A 708 -26.13 19.73 -3.93
N LEU A 709 -24.92 19.66 -4.46
CA LEU A 709 -24.39 20.63 -5.42
C LEU A 709 -23.89 19.96 -6.70
N ALA A 710 -23.92 18.63 -6.79
CA ALA A 710 -23.43 17.90 -7.94
C ALA A 710 -24.35 18.11 -9.16
N MET A 711 -23.78 18.21 -10.36
CA MET A 711 -24.53 18.49 -11.59
C MET A 711 -25.43 17.29 -11.95
N HIS A 712 -26.57 17.53 -12.60
CA HIS A 712 -27.44 16.45 -13.04
C HIS A 712 -26.74 15.49 -14.02
N HIS A 713 -26.87 14.18 -13.80
CA HIS A 713 -26.43 13.18 -14.78
C HIS A 713 -27.32 13.19 -16.05
N GLY A 714 -28.56 13.69 -15.94
CA GLY A 714 -29.45 13.99 -17.08
C GLY A 714 -30.03 12.76 -17.81
N ASP A 715 -30.74 13.02 -18.91
CA ASP A 715 -31.19 11.98 -19.86
C ASP A 715 -30.48 12.09 -21.22
N LEU A 716 -29.33 12.76 -21.28
CA LEU A 716 -28.52 12.80 -22.49
C LEU A 716 -28.13 11.38 -22.93
N ASN A 717 -28.06 11.15 -24.24
CA ASN A 717 -27.61 9.88 -24.80
C ASN A 717 -26.09 9.88 -24.97
N GLU A 718 -25.55 10.99 -25.46
CA GLU A 718 -24.12 11.22 -25.71
C GLU A 718 -23.83 12.74 -25.80
N CYS A 719 -22.55 13.11 -25.81
CA CYS A 719 -22.06 14.48 -26.02
C CYS A 719 -20.82 14.46 -26.95
N PRO A 720 -20.82 15.19 -28.10
CA PRO A 720 -21.95 15.88 -28.71
C PRO A 720 -23.08 14.93 -29.11
N LYS A 721 -24.32 15.43 -29.17
CA LYS A 721 -25.54 14.67 -29.53
C LYS A 721 -25.71 14.48 -31.04
N SER A 722 -25.14 15.36 -31.86
CA SER A 722 -25.20 15.28 -33.32
C SER A 722 -23.99 15.94 -33.97
N LEU A 723 -23.80 15.69 -35.27
CA LEU A 723 -22.77 16.37 -36.06
C LEU A 723 -23.02 17.89 -36.16
N ASP A 724 -24.27 18.32 -36.21
CA ASP A 724 -24.64 19.74 -36.21
C ASP A 724 -24.25 20.41 -34.90
N GLU A 725 -24.47 19.74 -33.76
CA GLU A 725 -24.04 20.23 -32.46
C GLU A 725 -22.50 20.30 -32.36
N GLU A 726 -21.79 19.30 -32.89
CA GLU A 726 -20.33 19.34 -32.97
C GLU A 726 -19.83 20.50 -33.87
N ASN A 727 -20.55 20.78 -34.96
CA ASN A 727 -20.24 21.91 -35.86
C ASN A 727 -20.51 23.26 -35.18
N LEU A 728 -21.56 23.39 -34.37
CA LEU A 728 -21.78 24.58 -33.52
C LEU A 728 -20.63 24.79 -32.52
N TYR A 729 -20.02 23.71 -32.01
CA TYR A 729 -18.86 23.84 -31.12
C TYR A 729 -17.58 24.29 -31.83
N LYS A 730 -17.39 23.93 -33.10
CA LYS A 730 -16.23 24.36 -33.91
C LYS A 730 -16.22 25.88 -34.15
N ILE A 731 -17.37 26.54 -34.14
CA ILE A 731 -17.51 27.98 -34.46
C ILE A 731 -17.68 28.89 -33.22
N LYS A 732 -17.77 28.34 -32.00
CA LYS A 732 -17.86 29.12 -30.75
C LYS A 732 -16.50 29.77 -30.41
N SER A 733 -16.40 31.09 -30.54
CA SER A 733 -15.18 31.88 -30.21
C SER A 733 -14.83 31.91 -28.71
N ASP A 734 -15.79 31.54 -27.86
CA ASP A 734 -15.71 31.38 -26.41
C ASP A 734 -15.53 29.90 -25.99
N TYR A 735 -15.13 29.02 -26.91
CA TYR A 735 -14.86 27.60 -26.64
C TYR A 735 -13.64 27.08 -27.41
N ASN A 736 -12.70 26.45 -26.71
CA ASN A 736 -11.54 25.82 -27.34
C ASN A 736 -11.88 24.37 -27.77
N TYR A 737 -12.70 24.23 -28.81
CA TYR A 737 -13.07 22.92 -29.35
C TYR A 737 -11.85 22.10 -29.79
N GLY A 738 -10.82 22.73 -30.36
CA GLY A 738 -9.59 22.03 -30.79
C GLY A 738 -8.87 21.32 -29.64
N MET A 739 -8.76 21.98 -28.48
CA MET A 739 -8.26 21.38 -27.24
C MET A 739 -9.17 20.22 -26.81
N CYS A 740 -10.48 20.44 -26.73
CA CYS A 740 -11.44 19.44 -26.28
C CYS A 740 -11.51 18.20 -27.18
N LYS A 741 -11.47 18.37 -28.50
CA LYS A 741 -11.43 17.27 -29.48
C LYS A 741 -10.17 16.41 -29.34
N SER A 742 -9.07 17.00 -28.87
CA SER A 742 -7.80 16.30 -28.66
C SER A 742 -7.65 15.60 -27.30
N THR A 743 -8.49 15.96 -26.33
CA THR A 743 -8.42 15.50 -24.94
C THR A 743 -9.62 14.62 -24.59
N VAL A 744 -10.79 15.24 -24.42
CA VAL A 744 -12.04 14.66 -23.89
C VAL A 744 -12.92 14.09 -25.02
N LEU A 745 -13.16 14.87 -26.07
CA LEU A 745 -14.14 14.59 -27.13
C LEU A 745 -13.55 13.86 -28.35
N LYS A 746 -12.49 13.06 -28.14
CA LYS A 746 -11.84 12.27 -29.22
C LYS A 746 -12.86 11.44 -29.99
N SER A 747 -13.70 10.72 -29.25
CA SER A 747 -15.00 10.22 -29.67
C SER A 747 -16.10 10.99 -28.93
N ASN A 748 -17.35 10.81 -29.33
CA ASN A 748 -18.49 11.21 -28.50
C ASN A 748 -18.36 10.52 -27.12
N VAL A 749 -18.80 11.21 -26.06
CA VAL A 749 -18.88 10.68 -24.70
C VAL A 749 -20.27 10.07 -24.53
N PRO A 750 -20.42 8.74 -24.45
CA PRO A 750 -21.73 8.11 -24.36
C PRO A 750 -22.22 8.06 -22.90
N PHE A 751 -23.48 8.40 -22.69
CA PHE A 751 -24.21 8.23 -21.43
C PHE A 751 -25.23 7.10 -21.52
N LYS A 752 -25.61 6.67 -22.73
CA LYS A 752 -26.38 5.45 -23.00
C LYS A 752 -25.75 4.70 -24.17
N THR A 753 -25.63 3.38 -24.06
CA THR A 753 -25.18 2.53 -25.18
C THR A 753 -26.10 1.32 -25.33
N TYR A 754 -26.31 0.85 -26.56
CA TYR A 754 -27.11 -0.34 -26.81
C TYR A 754 -26.23 -1.58 -26.83
N ASN A 755 -26.47 -2.52 -25.91
CA ASN A 755 -25.78 -3.80 -25.88
C ASN A 755 -26.49 -4.78 -26.82
N TYR A 756 -25.91 -5.00 -28.02
CA TYR A 756 -26.44 -5.89 -29.04
C TYR A 756 -26.58 -7.35 -28.58
N ARG A 757 -25.73 -7.84 -27.66
CA ARG A 757 -25.80 -9.22 -27.14
C ARG A 757 -27.01 -9.42 -26.22
N THR A 758 -27.29 -8.44 -25.35
CA THR A 758 -28.38 -8.54 -24.35
C THR A 758 -29.67 -7.85 -24.76
N LYS A 759 -29.68 -7.15 -25.91
CA LYS A 759 -30.76 -6.32 -26.44
C LYS A 759 -31.27 -5.27 -25.42
N LYS A 760 -30.36 -4.72 -24.62
CA LYS A 760 -30.67 -3.77 -23.54
C LYS A 760 -29.83 -2.49 -23.67
N LEU A 761 -30.44 -1.36 -23.29
CA LEU A 761 -29.72 -0.11 -23.07
C LEU A 761 -28.93 -0.16 -21.76
N LEU A 762 -27.63 0.05 -21.85
CA LEU A 762 -26.75 0.39 -20.74
C LEU A 762 -26.83 1.90 -20.50
N TYR A 763 -26.66 2.31 -19.25
CA TYR A 763 -26.73 3.70 -18.80
C TYR A 763 -25.49 4.01 -17.98
N PHE A 764 -24.98 5.23 -18.13
CA PHE A 764 -23.79 5.75 -17.46
C PHE A 764 -24.10 7.16 -16.94
N GLY A 765 -23.30 7.64 -16.00
CA GLY A 765 -23.38 8.99 -15.51
C GLY A 765 -22.64 9.99 -16.39
N LEU A 766 -23.02 11.27 -16.30
CA LEU A 766 -22.25 12.40 -16.82
C LEU A 766 -20.80 12.45 -16.29
N TYR A 767 -20.57 12.14 -15.02
CA TYR A 767 -19.26 12.18 -14.36
C TYR A 767 -19.20 11.17 -13.19
N GLY A 768 -18.09 11.14 -12.44
CA GLY A 768 -17.99 10.45 -11.14
C GLY A 768 -17.98 8.93 -11.19
N LEU A 769 -17.96 8.30 -10.01
CA LEU A 769 -17.96 6.84 -9.85
C LEU A 769 -19.34 6.28 -9.45
N GLY A 770 -20.37 7.12 -9.43
CA GLY A 770 -21.73 6.75 -9.04
C GLY A 770 -21.91 6.59 -7.53
N GLY A 771 -23.01 5.96 -7.12
CA GLY A 771 -23.27 5.65 -5.70
C GLY A 771 -23.81 6.80 -4.85
N ARG A 772 -24.17 7.95 -5.46
CA ARG A 772 -24.74 9.12 -4.77
C ARG A 772 -26.25 9.20 -4.94
N LEU A 773 -26.93 10.10 -4.21
CA LEU A 773 -28.33 10.38 -4.51
C LEU A 773 -28.41 11.19 -5.80
N GLY A 774 -29.27 10.74 -6.72
CA GLY A 774 -29.56 11.42 -7.98
C GLY A 774 -31.04 11.42 -8.32
N SER A 775 -31.38 12.20 -9.34
CA SER A 775 -32.75 12.44 -9.78
C SER A 775 -33.47 11.17 -10.21
N ASN A 776 -34.78 11.14 -9.97
CA ASN A 776 -35.65 10.02 -10.29
C ASN A 776 -36.03 9.98 -11.79
N MET A 777 -35.04 9.67 -12.62
CA MET A 777 -35.20 9.39 -14.04
C MET A 777 -35.96 8.07 -14.24
N SER A 778 -37.28 8.11 -14.05
CA SER A 778 -38.18 6.97 -14.06
C SER A 778 -38.16 6.23 -15.40
N LYS A 779 -37.48 5.08 -15.41
CA LYS A 779 -37.38 4.19 -16.59
C LYS A 779 -38.74 3.52 -16.85
N ILE A 780 -39.47 4.03 -17.85
CA ILE A 780 -40.60 3.42 -18.57
C ILE A 780 -41.68 2.77 -17.68
N LYS A 781 -42.84 3.43 -17.54
CA LYS A 781 -44.18 2.90 -17.16
C LYS A 781 -44.22 1.47 -16.54
N ASN A 782 -43.51 1.24 -15.44
CA ASN A 782 -43.69 0.08 -14.59
C ASN A 782 -44.35 0.57 -13.30
N ILE A 783 -45.65 0.27 -13.20
CA ILE A 783 -46.56 0.79 -12.16
C ILE A 783 -46.18 0.29 -10.74
N PHE A 784 -45.23 -0.62 -10.63
CA PHE A 784 -44.77 -1.19 -9.36
C PHE A 784 -43.56 -0.46 -8.76
N LYS A 785 -43.88 0.44 -7.82
CA LYS A 785 -43.00 1.06 -6.82
C LYS A 785 -41.99 2.08 -7.36
N SER A 786 -42.41 3.35 -7.37
CA SER A 786 -41.52 4.50 -7.26
C SER A 786 -40.62 4.36 -6.04
N ARG A 787 -39.34 4.02 -6.24
CA ARG A 787 -38.33 4.12 -5.17
C ARG A 787 -38.02 5.61 -4.96
N PRO A 788 -38.10 6.14 -3.73
CA PRO A 788 -38.05 7.60 -3.50
C PRO A 788 -36.66 8.23 -3.70
N ASN A 789 -35.61 7.43 -3.88
CA ASN A 789 -34.25 7.87 -4.15
C ASN A 789 -33.66 7.00 -5.27
N ASN A 790 -33.14 7.61 -6.34
CA ASN A 790 -32.28 6.91 -7.31
C ASN A 790 -30.82 7.03 -6.89
N ILE A 791 -30.02 6.03 -7.28
CA ILE A 791 -28.57 6.01 -7.09
C ILE A 791 -27.90 6.36 -8.41
N THR A 792 -26.94 7.28 -8.38
CA THR A 792 -26.19 7.71 -9.57
C THR A 792 -25.29 6.60 -10.12
N LEU A 793 -25.04 6.65 -11.43
CA LEU A 793 -24.19 5.69 -12.15
C LEU A 793 -22.81 6.31 -12.43
N PRO A 794 -21.73 5.51 -12.52
CA PRO A 794 -20.41 6.00 -12.91
C PRO A 794 -20.39 6.48 -14.36
N MET A 795 -19.47 7.39 -14.69
CA MET A 795 -19.21 7.74 -16.09
C MET A 795 -18.73 6.53 -16.91
N PHE A 796 -18.94 6.57 -18.23
CA PHE A 796 -18.60 5.47 -19.14
C PHE A 796 -17.11 5.09 -19.11
N ASN A 797 -16.22 6.08 -18.98
CA ASN A 797 -14.78 5.85 -18.94
C ASN A 797 -14.07 6.68 -17.84
N PRO A 798 -14.04 6.20 -16.58
CA PRO A 798 -13.39 6.90 -15.48
C PRO A 798 -11.89 7.12 -15.66
N SER A 799 -11.17 6.25 -16.40
CA SER A 799 -9.71 6.37 -16.58
C SER A 799 -9.29 7.47 -17.57
N LEU A 800 -10.26 8.17 -18.17
CA LEU A 800 -10.05 9.47 -18.81
C LEU A 800 -9.51 10.51 -17.80
N ILE A 801 -9.91 10.42 -16.52
CA ILE A 801 -9.47 11.32 -15.45
C ILE A 801 -8.32 10.66 -14.67
N LYS A 802 -7.11 11.18 -14.82
CA LYS A 802 -5.91 10.68 -14.13
C LYS A 802 -5.42 11.65 -13.06
N ASN A 803 -5.66 12.95 -13.27
CA ASN A 803 -5.27 14.04 -12.38
C ASN A 803 -6.37 15.14 -12.32
N LEU A 804 -6.10 16.21 -11.56
CA LEU A 804 -7.04 17.31 -11.35
C LEU A 804 -7.23 18.23 -12.58
N LEU A 805 -6.24 18.30 -13.47
CA LEU A 805 -6.32 19.06 -14.72
C LEU A 805 -7.22 18.33 -15.72
N ASP A 806 -7.15 17.00 -15.80
CA ASP A 806 -8.10 16.21 -16.59
C ASP A 806 -9.54 16.46 -16.12
N CYS A 807 -9.79 16.56 -14.81
CA CYS A 807 -11.10 16.87 -14.24
C CYS A 807 -11.57 18.30 -14.61
N SER A 808 -10.67 19.30 -14.53
CA SER A 808 -10.92 20.68 -15.02
C SER A 808 -11.29 20.69 -16.51
N LEU A 809 -10.51 20.02 -17.35
CA LEU A 809 -10.73 19.95 -18.79
C LEU A 809 -12.02 19.19 -19.13
N TYR A 810 -12.34 18.13 -18.40
CA TYR A 810 -13.59 17.37 -18.58
C TYR A 810 -14.82 18.25 -18.34
N SER A 811 -14.83 19.02 -17.25
CA SER A 811 -15.91 19.97 -16.95
C SER A 811 -16.04 21.06 -18.01
N TYR A 812 -14.91 21.63 -18.45
CA TYR A 812 -14.87 22.64 -19.52
C TYR A 812 -15.44 22.09 -20.85
N CYS A 813 -15.01 20.89 -21.25
CA CYS A 813 -15.36 20.30 -22.54
C CYS A 813 -16.80 19.73 -22.60
N LEU A 814 -17.40 19.38 -21.46
CA LEU A 814 -18.82 19.04 -21.40
C LEU A 814 -19.75 20.27 -21.28
N GLY A 815 -19.21 21.43 -20.89
CA GLY A 815 -19.95 22.66 -20.67
C GLY A 815 -20.94 23.03 -21.80
N PRO A 816 -20.54 23.03 -23.08
CA PRO A 816 -21.45 23.32 -24.19
C PRO A 816 -22.62 22.32 -24.35
N CYS A 817 -22.40 21.03 -24.06
CA CYS A 817 -23.46 20.01 -24.10
C CYS A 817 -24.49 20.24 -22.99
N LEU A 818 -24.05 20.68 -21.81
CA LEU A 818 -24.93 21.01 -20.69
C LEU A 818 -25.66 22.35 -20.92
N GLU A 819 -24.96 23.35 -21.46
CA GLU A 819 -25.54 24.63 -21.90
C GLU A 819 -26.71 24.39 -22.87
N ASN A 820 -26.48 23.61 -23.92
CA ASN A 820 -27.48 23.28 -24.94
C ASN A 820 -28.63 22.43 -24.37
N ALA A 821 -28.31 21.35 -23.64
CA ALA A 821 -29.31 20.40 -23.13
C ALA A 821 -30.37 21.06 -22.25
N TYR A 822 -29.96 21.93 -21.33
CA TYR A 822 -30.86 22.57 -20.37
C TYR A 822 -31.29 23.99 -20.79
N ASN A 823 -30.81 24.46 -21.95
CA ASN A 823 -30.93 25.86 -22.40
C ASN A 823 -30.51 26.86 -21.29
N ASN A 824 -29.35 26.62 -20.68
CA ASN A 824 -28.84 27.41 -19.57
C ASN A 824 -27.33 27.67 -19.70
N LYS A 825 -26.97 28.92 -20.04
CA LYS A 825 -25.58 29.39 -20.16
C LYS A 825 -24.74 29.21 -18.90
N CYS A 826 -25.35 28.96 -17.75
CA CYS A 826 -24.67 28.80 -16.47
C CYS A 826 -24.19 27.38 -16.18
N PHE A 827 -24.70 26.37 -16.90
CA PHE A 827 -24.12 25.02 -16.89
C PHE A 827 -22.89 24.87 -17.79
N ARG A 828 -22.35 26.00 -18.27
CA ARG A 828 -21.07 26.09 -18.98
C ARG A 828 -19.93 26.39 -18.01
N ASN A 829 -18.75 25.81 -18.25
CA ASN A 829 -17.51 26.03 -17.49
C ASN A 829 -17.65 25.75 -15.98
N LEU A 830 -18.50 24.79 -15.62
CA LEU A 830 -18.80 24.46 -14.22
C LEU A 830 -17.53 24.09 -13.43
N PRO A 831 -17.47 24.38 -12.12
CA PRO A 831 -16.43 23.85 -11.26
C PRO A 831 -16.66 22.36 -10.99
N ALA A 832 -15.64 21.68 -10.48
CA ALA A 832 -15.70 20.28 -10.12
C ALA A 832 -14.89 19.99 -8.85
N TYR A 833 -15.14 18.81 -8.26
CA TYR A 833 -14.33 18.22 -7.21
C TYR A 833 -13.52 17.05 -7.74
N PHE A 834 -12.21 17.07 -7.49
CA PHE A 834 -11.33 15.94 -7.73
C PHE A 834 -10.96 15.27 -6.40
N ASN A 835 -11.10 13.94 -6.33
CA ASN A 835 -10.65 13.13 -5.21
C ASN A 835 -9.29 12.48 -5.50
N HIS A 836 -8.29 12.72 -4.65
CA HIS A 836 -6.92 12.22 -4.85
C HIS A 836 -6.73 10.73 -4.54
N GLU A 837 -7.59 10.13 -3.73
CA GLU A 837 -7.54 8.71 -3.37
C GLU A 837 -8.23 7.84 -4.43
N THR A 838 -9.42 8.24 -4.87
CA THR A 838 -10.26 7.47 -5.81
C THR A 838 -10.16 7.91 -7.26
N LYS A 839 -9.53 9.07 -7.54
CA LYS A 839 -9.55 9.78 -8.84
C LYS A 839 -10.96 10.18 -9.31
N GLU A 840 -11.95 10.16 -8.42
CA GLU A 840 -13.32 10.57 -8.73
C GLU A 840 -13.36 12.07 -9.09
N CYS A 841 -13.96 12.40 -10.24
CA CYS A 841 -14.24 13.77 -10.68
C CYS A 841 -15.75 14.03 -10.63
N VAL A 842 -16.17 15.05 -9.88
CA VAL A 842 -17.58 15.38 -9.62
C VAL A 842 -17.86 16.80 -10.07
N ILE A 843 -18.54 16.95 -11.20
CA ILE A 843 -18.94 18.28 -11.71
C ILE A 843 -20.04 18.84 -10.80
N LEU A 844 -19.93 20.11 -10.43
CA LEU A 844 -20.92 20.82 -9.63
C LEU A 844 -21.93 21.53 -10.54
N GLY A 845 -23.21 21.53 -10.20
CA GLY A 845 -24.29 22.17 -10.96
C GLY A 845 -24.47 23.67 -10.67
N THR A 846 -23.50 24.30 -10.01
CA THR A 846 -23.50 25.73 -9.67
C THR A 846 -22.07 26.25 -9.58
N HIS A 847 -21.86 27.54 -9.83
CA HIS A 847 -20.59 28.22 -9.56
C HIS A 847 -20.57 28.90 -8.19
N GLU A 848 -21.75 29.17 -7.63
CA GLU A 848 -21.91 29.72 -6.29
C GLU A 848 -21.30 28.77 -5.26
N GLN A 849 -20.48 29.31 -4.37
CA GLN A 849 -19.72 28.53 -3.38
C GLN A 849 -20.16 28.79 -1.95
N GLU A 850 -20.80 29.94 -1.70
CA GLU A 850 -21.27 30.36 -0.39
C GLU A 850 -22.65 30.98 -0.53
N ARG A 851 -23.58 30.65 0.37
CA ARG A 851 -24.95 31.17 0.39
C ARG A 851 -25.45 31.27 1.83
N VAL A 852 -25.37 32.48 2.38
CA VAL A 852 -25.80 32.80 3.75
C VAL A 852 -27.18 33.47 3.78
N ASN A 853 -27.52 34.21 2.72
CA ASN A 853 -28.76 34.96 2.57
C ASN A 853 -29.71 34.28 1.59
N ASP A 854 -31.02 34.53 1.76
CA ASP A 854 -32.15 33.94 1.03
C ASP A 854 -32.06 32.42 0.75
N CYS A 855 -31.56 31.68 1.73
CA CYS A 855 -31.44 30.24 1.69
C CYS A 855 -32.36 29.56 2.71
N ARG A 856 -32.62 28.27 2.48
CA ARG A 856 -33.46 27.42 3.32
C ARG A 856 -32.83 27.22 4.71
N LYS A 857 -33.50 27.77 5.72
CA LYS A 857 -33.12 27.72 7.14
C LYS A 857 -34.09 26.87 7.96
N ARG A 858 -35.37 26.82 7.58
CA ARG A 858 -36.42 26.06 8.28
C ARG A 858 -37.10 25.05 7.34
N LYS A 859 -37.98 24.18 7.87
CA LYS A 859 -38.66 23.15 7.05
C LYS A 859 -39.64 23.77 6.06
N GLU A 860 -40.18 24.92 6.41
CA GLU A 860 -41.21 25.67 5.72
C GLU A 860 -40.66 26.44 4.50
N ASP A 861 -39.33 26.62 4.40
CA ASP A 861 -38.64 27.25 3.27
C ASP A 861 -38.59 26.33 2.03
N ILE A 862 -39.75 25.84 1.58
CA ILE A 862 -39.87 24.85 0.50
C ILE A 862 -39.45 25.37 -0.89
N ASN A 863 -39.41 26.70 -1.06
CA ASN A 863 -39.07 27.37 -2.32
C ASN A 863 -37.66 27.99 -2.32
N LYS A 864 -36.88 27.83 -1.24
CA LYS A 864 -35.51 28.34 -1.15
C LYS A 864 -34.52 27.19 -1.27
N PRO A 865 -33.38 27.36 -1.96
CA PRO A 865 -32.35 26.33 -1.99
C PRO A 865 -31.51 26.35 -0.71
N ASN A 866 -30.79 25.26 -0.46
CA ASN A 866 -30.00 25.07 0.75
C ASN A 866 -28.93 26.16 0.92
N CYS A 867 -28.63 26.50 2.17
CA CYS A 867 -27.52 27.37 2.55
C CYS A 867 -26.18 26.66 2.30
N GLN A 868 -25.15 27.43 1.96
CA GLN A 868 -23.83 26.92 1.58
C GLN A 868 -22.72 27.68 2.32
N ASP A 869 -21.65 26.97 2.68
CA ASP A 869 -20.51 27.51 3.45
C ASP A 869 -19.20 26.91 2.92
N VAL A 870 -18.11 27.67 2.90
CA VAL A 870 -16.83 27.22 2.35
C VAL A 870 -15.84 26.97 3.49
N ARG A 871 -15.42 25.71 3.65
CA ARG A 871 -14.59 25.26 4.78
C ARG A 871 -13.38 24.45 4.31
N LYS A 872 -12.39 24.31 5.19
CA LYS A 872 -11.27 23.37 5.03
C LYS A 872 -11.11 22.56 6.31
N THR A 873 -11.19 21.24 6.20
CA THR A 873 -11.12 20.34 7.37
C THR A 873 -10.13 19.21 7.13
N PRO A 874 -9.64 18.52 8.18
CA PRO A 874 -8.84 17.30 8.02
C PRO A 874 -9.56 16.20 7.23
N LEU A 875 -10.89 16.16 7.25
CA LEU A 875 -11.73 15.20 6.53
C LEU A 875 -11.85 15.51 5.03
N SER A 876 -11.74 16.78 4.65
CA SER A 876 -11.78 17.20 3.24
C SER A 876 -10.41 17.12 2.54
N LYS A 877 -9.35 16.69 3.24
CA LYS A 877 -7.95 16.66 2.72
C LYS A 877 -7.79 15.98 1.36
N ASP A 878 -8.59 14.95 1.06
CA ASP A 878 -8.53 14.15 -0.17
C ASP A 878 -9.34 14.74 -1.32
N TRP A 879 -10.16 15.76 -1.04
CA TRP A 879 -10.93 16.51 -2.04
C TRP A 879 -10.21 17.80 -2.43
N THR A 880 -10.40 18.21 -3.68
CA THR A 880 -9.83 19.45 -4.23
C THR A 880 -10.84 20.12 -5.13
N TYR A 881 -11.14 21.38 -4.83
CA TYR A 881 -11.98 22.22 -5.66
C TYR A 881 -11.16 22.66 -6.89
N VAL A 882 -11.67 22.35 -8.08
CA VAL A 882 -11.09 22.79 -9.36
C VAL A 882 -12.12 23.61 -10.13
N THR A 883 -11.65 24.69 -10.74
CA THR A 883 -12.44 25.43 -11.73
C THR A 883 -12.30 24.76 -13.10
N SER A 884 -13.06 25.18 -14.11
CA SER A 884 -12.81 24.75 -15.51
C SER A 884 -11.54 25.36 -16.13
N PHE A 885 -10.81 26.19 -15.39
CA PHE A 885 -9.73 27.05 -15.88
C PHE A 885 -8.43 26.87 -15.08
N ILE A 886 -8.06 25.63 -14.76
CA ILE A 886 -6.75 25.35 -14.12
C ILE A 886 -5.61 25.48 -15.14
N ARG A 887 -4.54 26.21 -14.79
CA ARG A 887 -3.37 26.34 -15.67
C ARG A 887 -2.62 25.00 -15.81
N PRO A 888 -2.08 24.63 -16.99
CA PRO A 888 -1.34 23.37 -17.16
C PRO A 888 -0.06 23.26 -16.33
N ASP A 889 0.54 24.39 -15.96
CA ASP A 889 1.78 24.52 -15.20
C ASP A 889 1.54 24.68 -13.68
N TYR A 890 0.43 24.15 -13.16
CA TYR A 890 0.02 24.38 -11.76
C TYR A 890 0.97 23.74 -10.74
N GLU A 891 1.63 22.61 -11.04
CA GLU A 891 2.61 21.99 -10.14
C GLU A 891 3.87 22.84 -9.92
N GLU A 892 4.16 23.78 -10.82
CA GLU A 892 5.29 24.71 -10.73
C GLU A 892 4.89 26.10 -10.24
N LYS A 893 3.59 26.44 -10.32
CA LYS A 893 3.08 27.81 -10.16
C LYS A 893 2.08 27.98 -9.03
N CYS A 894 1.52 26.89 -8.52
CA CYS A 894 0.57 26.89 -7.42
C CYS A 894 1.14 26.11 -6.22
N PRO A 895 0.69 26.41 -4.97
CA PRO A 895 1.16 25.69 -3.79
C PRO A 895 0.82 24.19 -3.86
N PRO A 896 1.67 23.30 -3.31
CA PRO A 896 1.38 21.88 -3.26
C PRO A 896 0.23 21.55 -2.28
N ARG A 897 -0.33 20.34 -2.41
CA ARG A 897 -1.45 19.85 -1.58
C ARG A 897 -1.18 19.85 -0.07
N TYR A 898 0.07 19.63 0.34
CA TYR A 898 0.45 19.47 1.75
C TYR A 898 1.37 20.62 2.21
N PRO A 899 1.20 21.10 3.46
CA PRO A 899 2.12 22.06 4.07
C PRO A 899 3.58 21.57 4.10
N LEU A 900 4.52 22.51 4.04
CA LEU A 900 5.95 22.24 4.07
C LEU A 900 6.42 21.88 5.48
N LYS A 901 6.55 20.58 5.74
CA LYS A 901 7.07 20.06 7.01
C LYS A 901 8.52 20.47 7.25
N PHE A 902 8.82 20.90 8.47
CA PHE A 902 10.13 21.35 8.95
C PHE A 902 10.70 22.56 8.17
N LYS A 903 9.83 23.37 7.57
CA LYS A 903 10.20 24.60 6.87
C LYS A 903 9.51 25.80 7.50
N SER A 904 10.20 26.94 7.45
CA SER A 904 9.68 28.27 7.75
C SER A 904 9.83 29.15 6.51
N PHE A 905 8.76 29.85 6.11
CA PHE A 905 8.84 30.92 5.13
C PHE A 905 9.84 32.02 5.52
N GLY A 906 10.48 32.60 4.50
CA GLY A 906 11.51 33.61 4.64
C GLY A 906 11.73 34.49 3.41
N LYS A 907 12.55 35.53 3.60
CA LYS A 907 13.02 36.47 2.58
C LYS A 907 14.52 36.30 2.35
N TYR A 908 14.90 36.10 1.09
CA TYR A 908 16.27 35.97 0.66
C TYR A 908 16.87 37.37 0.45
N ASP A 909 18.01 37.59 1.09
CA ASP A 909 18.83 38.80 0.97
C ASP A 909 19.99 38.53 0.00
N GLU A 910 20.00 39.22 -1.14
CA GLU A 910 21.01 39.05 -2.20
C GLU A 910 22.41 39.55 -1.81
N ALA A 911 22.51 40.46 -0.82
CA ALA A 911 23.77 41.01 -0.35
C ALA A 911 24.51 40.01 0.56
N THR A 912 23.80 39.34 1.47
CA THR A 912 24.41 38.29 2.32
C THR A 912 24.36 36.89 1.68
N GLY A 913 23.36 36.64 0.83
CA GLY A 913 23.02 35.31 0.31
C GLY A 913 22.29 34.43 1.31
N LYS A 914 21.62 35.00 2.31
CA LYS A 914 20.94 34.27 3.40
C LYS A 914 19.42 34.44 3.33
N CYS A 915 18.70 33.42 3.79
CA CYS A 915 17.25 33.46 3.97
C CYS A 915 16.91 33.90 5.41
N LYS A 916 16.22 35.03 5.57
CA LYS A 916 15.74 35.57 6.86
C LYS A 916 14.30 35.15 7.11
N SER A 917 13.99 34.65 8.31
CA SER A 917 12.63 34.19 8.66
C SER A 917 11.65 35.36 8.68
N LEU A 918 10.46 35.17 8.11
CA LEU A 918 9.40 36.21 8.04
C LEU A 918 8.43 36.19 9.24
N ILE A 919 8.65 35.31 10.22
CA ILE A 919 7.81 35.19 11.41
C ILE A 919 7.98 36.44 12.29
N ASN A 920 6.89 37.17 12.50
CA ASN A 920 6.81 38.28 13.44
C ASN A 920 5.80 37.95 14.56
N LYS A 921 6.17 38.23 15.81
CA LYS A 921 5.32 37.99 17.00
C LYS A 921 4.05 38.85 16.99
N GLU A 922 4.07 40.01 16.34
CA GLU A 922 2.91 40.90 16.17
C GLU A 922 1.80 40.30 15.29
N TYR A 923 2.10 39.24 14.54
CA TYR A 923 1.16 38.55 13.65
C TYR A 923 0.82 37.14 14.12
N ILE A 924 0.93 36.89 15.43
CA ILE A 924 0.43 35.66 16.04
C ILE A 924 -1.10 35.57 15.89
N ILE A 925 -1.60 34.34 15.74
CA ILE A 925 -3.00 33.99 15.70
C ILE A 925 -3.25 33.10 16.94
N ASP A 926 -4.22 33.48 17.77
CA ASP A 926 -4.55 32.80 19.04
C ASP A 926 -5.32 31.49 18.83
N ILE A 927 -4.85 30.68 17.89
CA ILE A 927 -5.38 29.35 17.55
C ILE A 927 -4.23 28.34 17.71
N PRO A 928 -4.23 27.52 18.77
CA PRO A 928 -3.10 26.65 19.08
C PRO A 928 -3.04 25.40 18.20
N TRP A 929 -4.18 24.98 17.64
CA TRP A 929 -4.32 23.72 16.90
C TRP A 929 -3.99 23.88 15.42
N PHE A 930 -3.23 22.94 14.85
CA PHE A 930 -2.76 23.00 13.47
C PHE A 930 -3.90 23.05 12.43
N ALA A 931 -4.91 22.19 12.57
CA ALA A 931 -6.03 22.14 11.64
C ALA A 931 -6.85 23.44 11.64
N SER A 932 -7.19 23.95 12.83
CA SER A 932 -7.92 25.21 12.99
C SER A 932 -7.12 26.42 12.53
N CYS A 933 -5.79 26.41 12.69
CA CYS A 933 -4.89 27.43 12.14
C CYS A 933 -5.00 27.51 10.61
N LEU A 934 -4.96 26.35 9.92
CA LEU A 934 -5.11 26.28 8.47
C LEU A 934 -6.52 26.68 7.99
N GLU A 935 -7.57 26.26 8.70
CA GLU A 935 -8.96 26.62 8.38
C GLU A 935 -9.22 28.13 8.55
N TYR A 936 -8.75 28.71 9.66
CA TYR A 936 -8.85 30.15 9.93
C TYR A 936 -8.05 30.97 8.92
N MET A 937 -6.82 30.57 8.59
CA MET A 937 -6.05 31.22 7.52
C MET A 937 -6.76 31.20 6.17
N PHE A 938 -7.49 30.12 5.86
CA PHE A 938 -8.26 30.03 4.62
C PHE A 938 -9.48 30.96 4.62
N ILE A 939 -10.26 30.99 5.70
CA ILE A 939 -11.45 31.84 5.84
C ILE A 939 -11.07 33.33 5.88
N MET A 940 -9.99 33.67 6.58
CA MET A 940 -9.45 35.04 6.71
C MET A 940 -8.53 35.45 5.54
N SER A 941 -8.53 34.69 4.44
CA SER A 941 -7.85 35.08 3.20
C SER A 941 -8.57 36.30 2.60
N PRO A 942 -7.85 37.31 2.06
CA PRO A 942 -8.45 38.57 1.65
C PRO A 942 -9.54 38.40 0.59
N ASP A 943 -10.73 38.94 0.88
CA ASP A 943 -11.77 39.14 -0.13
C ASP A 943 -11.42 40.36 -1.02
N VAL A 944 -11.65 40.20 -2.32
CA VAL A 944 -11.37 41.19 -3.37
C VAL A 944 -12.20 42.48 -3.17
N SER A 945 -13.31 42.41 -2.43
CA SER A 945 -14.11 43.58 -2.04
C SER A 945 -13.41 44.51 -1.04
N GLN A 946 -12.50 44.00 -0.19
CA GLN A 946 -11.87 44.76 0.90
C GLN A 946 -10.42 45.13 0.57
N ARG A 947 -10.23 46.14 -0.30
CA ARG A 947 -8.93 46.60 -0.81
C ARG A 947 -7.96 47.22 0.23
N SER A 948 -8.22 47.16 1.54
CA SER A 948 -7.47 47.92 2.56
C SER A 948 -6.68 47.10 3.59
N GLU A 949 -6.88 45.78 3.70
CA GLU A 949 -6.12 44.96 4.65
C GLU A 949 -4.84 44.33 4.06
N LYS A 950 -3.83 44.16 4.91
CA LYS A 950 -2.61 43.39 4.58
C LYS A 950 -3.03 41.99 4.11
N LYS A 951 -2.66 41.60 2.89
CA LYS A 951 -3.05 40.32 2.29
C LYS A 951 -2.40 39.14 3.02
N ARG A 952 -3.19 38.13 3.40
CA ARG A 952 -2.79 37.01 4.29
C ARG A 952 -2.87 35.65 3.59
N TYR A 953 -2.02 35.44 2.59
CA TYR A 953 -1.97 34.18 1.84
C TYR A 953 -1.06 33.11 2.44
N TRP A 954 -0.13 33.51 3.30
CA TRP A 954 0.92 32.65 3.86
C TRP A 954 0.90 32.69 5.39
N GLY A 955 1.40 31.63 6.00
CA GLY A 955 1.49 31.51 7.45
C GLY A 955 2.53 30.49 7.85
N VAL A 956 2.82 30.42 9.14
CA VAL A 956 3.66 29.37 9.72
C VAL A 956 3.02 28.93 11.03
N TRP A 957 2.85 27.63 11.22
CA TRP A 957 2.52 27.04 12.52
C TRP A 957 3.77 26.42 13.13
N ILE A 958 4.02 26.72 14.40
CA ILE A 958 5.18 26.24 15.17
C ILE A 958 4.67 25.37 16.31
N ALA A 959 4.96 24.07 16.28
CA ALA A 959 4.54 23.18 17.35
C ALA A 959 5.36 23.40 18.64
N ASP A 960 4.69 23.33 19.80
CA ASP A 960 5.35 23.41 21.11
C ASP A 960 6.21 22.17 21.41
N LYS A 961 5.94 21.05 20.73
CA LYS A 961 6.65 19.77 20.84
C LYS A 961 6.82 19.12 19.46
N SER A 962 7.69 18.13 19.34
CA SER A 962 7.93 17.41 18.09
C SER A 962 6.68 16.67 17.59
N VAL A 963 6.28 16.95 16.35
CA VAL A 963 5.05 16.41 15.74
C VAL A 963 5.37 15.26 14.76
N ASN A 964 4.61 14.18 14.92
CA ASN A 964 4.62 12.98 14.11
C ASN A 964 3.17 12.60 13.71
N SER A 965 3.00 11.49 12.99
CA SER A 965 1.69 11.03 12.50
C SER A 965 0.74 10.52 13.59
N SER A 966 1.20 10.36 14.84
CA SER A 966 0.39 9.85 15.96
C SER A 966 -0.02 10.92 16.98
N ASN A 967 0.55 12.13 16.91
CA ASN A 967 0.24 13.22 17.85
C ASN A 967 -0.21 14.54 17.19
N LEU A 968 -0.32 14.60 15.86
CA LEU A 968 -0.69 15.82 15.12
C LEU A 968 -2.04 16.42 15.60
N ASP A 969 -3.03 15.57 15.84
CA ASP A 969 -4.39 15.99 16.23
C ASP A 969 -4.46 16.51 17.68
N GLU A 970 -3.47 16.17 18.52
CA GLU A 970 -3.32 16.64 19.90
C GLU A 970 -2.20 17.69 20.06
N ALA A 971 -1.50 18.04 18.97
CA ALA A 971 -0.37 18.94 19.01
C ALA A 971 -0.82 20.40 19.13
N LYS A 972 -0.35 21.06 20.18
CA LYS A 972 -0.46 22.51 20.37
C LYS A 972 0.78 23.21 19.85
N GLY A 973 0.59 24.46 19.47
CA GLY A 973 1.63 25.32 18.92
C GLY A 973 1.16 26.76 18.80
N LYS A 974 1.88 27.54 17.99
CA LYS A 974 1.61 28.95 17.71
C LYS A 974 1.48 29.16 16.22
N CYS A 975 0.34 29.69 15.80
CA CYS A 975 0.02 30.02 14.42
C CYS A 975 0.42 31.49 14.14
N TYR A 976 0.99 31.78 12.98
CA TYR A 976 1.42 33.14 12.60
C TYR A 976 1.03 33.44 11.15
N TYR A 977 0.54 34.65 10.87
CA TYR A 977 0.47 35.17 9.50
C TYR A 977 1.85 35.59 9.00
N ILE A 978 2.06 35.44 7.70
CA ILE A 978 3.20 35.98 6.95
C ILE A 978 2.65 37.01 5.97
N THR A 979 2.92 38.29 6.23
CA THR A 979 2.36 39.44 5.49
C THR A 979 3.22 39.90 4.31
N GLU A 980 4.38 39.28 4.10
CA GLU A 980 5.28 39.56 2.99
C GLU A 980 5.44 38.29 2.14
N LYS A 981 5.38 38.41 0.82
CA LYS A 981 5.60 37.30 -0.10
C LYS A 981 6.94 36.60 0.19
N PRO A 982 6.94 35.30 0.55
CA PRO A 982 8.16 34.53 0.73
C PRO A 982 8.83 34.26 -0.61
N ASN A 983 10.17 34.33 -0.64
CA ASN A 983 10.97 33.92 -1.78
C ASN A 983 12.05 32.90 -1.42
N CYS A 984 12.11 32.44 -0.16
CA CYS A 984 12.90 31.29 0.27
C CYS A 984 12.24 30.60 1.48
N VAL A 985 12.72 29.40 1.79
CA VAL A 985 12.37 28.62 2.99
C VAL A 985 13.62 28.25 3.79
N ILE A 986 13.44 28.16 5.10
CA ILE A 986 14.48 27.85 6.08
C ILE A 986 14.14 26.51 6.74
N ASP A 987 15.10 25.60 6.84
CA ASP A 987 14.98 24.39 7.66
C ASP A 987 14.84 24.75 9.14
N LYS A 988 13.69 24.40 9.73
CA LYS A 988 13.41 24.54 11.15
C LYS A 988 12.55 23.39 11.64
N VAL A 989 13.10 22.59 12.55
CA VAL A 989 12.37 21.53 13.26
C VAL A 989 11.12 22.13 13.94
N ASN A 990 10.01 21.40 13.93
CA ASN A 990 8.69 21.82 14.45
C ASN A 990 7.96 22.98 13.74
N HIS A 991 8.53 23.57 12.68
CA HIS A 991 7.82 24.52 11.84
C HIS A 991 7.08 23.84 10.67
N PHE A 992 5.91 24.38 10.32
CA PHE A 992 5.08 23.98 9.19
C PHE A 992 4.66 25.25 8.45
N SER A 993 4.94 25.35 7.15
CA SER A 993 4.61 26.50 6.28
C SER A 993 3.56 26.14 5.23
#